data_AF-J0CXK9-F1
#
_entry.id   AF-J0CXK9-F1
#
_cell.length_a   1.000
_cell.length_b   1.000
_cell.length_c   1.000
_cell.angle_alpha   90.00
_cell.angle_beta   90.00
_cell.angle_gamma   90.00
#
_symmetry.space_group_name_H-M   'P 1'
#
loop_
_entity.id
_entity.type
_entity.pdbx_description
1 polymer ?
#
loop_
_entity_poly.entity_id
_entity_poly.type
_entity_poly.pdbx_seq_one_letter_code
_entity_poly.pdbx_strand_id
1 'polypeptide(L)'
;MSDAALLQTAAAFAAGLAPPLSPSICPFCFALFLNTMKPKSHESMLLLKKCHAFWDAMMVFICSDWTLDRRQIVSNILARTAFLCNKCKPRGRQTCAVPAVPGVTTSAGLANPFALVYQMTCSCLHGGVINHIDGSKGFGSKRGRWPTSADQLFPYGPTRSMASLVAQLGTSSFAESVITDVVSLHRPLAFPALLIPNTRHFLIDYVVTCLSACPVAVNADLAKLRQPVLPAVRDAIVQRHLDECYYTALMLHIVVAGPDNKPDDGSRFYFLREKEVFTALDGVVLLSDGRDGWGWLAHLATHVWHRMSGFERVAVGHSDPPSYARELERTEHVHANPYRALRLYLTDGMRGSRECRGPGCGKTVHDKPTPGAFARCGKCRIMQYCSRECQRADWKRAPFPHKEICNMLQELLSFAPVDLPMSADEFAAACTAHAYPLEHVDRLILWATDGEVVTQFAIGGQAAPCLSSLGSDIPLAFLLHGPCRIPDTMNCNHELFQAAQTLAAGLDPPFAPSLCPFCFALYVEEVKPNERIAHLLQPKGHSFWNATMAFVCADWTPERQDSVSKQLLRTGLKCRRCAHTGSPHSLFGFVFGLARSCIHAALINPIDRYKGFGRKPHRWPTTAEQLFPYGAERSISALADRIEEYPNVKAVMIVLLSSHRPLVFPPLMDHRGRLITCFVKDFRTCASGFDAALAKLRQPILPAVRSALVRKHYTSCEGAFALLLSLTHGVDSTSNDGWLFCMGHEARLFLALDAVAALLDGENGDKVYRTVRHYASQLWVSLAESERERLACVGPPSYAQEVQTVEAMEDPYCALRYCLSHRPHHRNCCAPGCSKTVHSPGAPRAFARCGRCRAVQYCSRECQRADWAGAPFPHKAVCDALQELLTFASLDSAGMSADEFSESCNAHTFPLDRVDTLIAWATRGKTCTNYTARAGSSKLLFLPIERLADEGIASTPEGTPFLISFPTTVEGRKISQDDLHMGMSEFKKQMDAEEQCTQ
;
A
#
# COMPACT_ATOMS: atom_id res chain seq x y z
N MET A 1 15.62 -13.74 -12.24
CA MET A 1 17.03 -14.22 -12.10
C MET A 1 17.08 -15.21 -10.93
N SER A 2 17.74 -16.36 -11.06
CA SER A 2 17.82 -17.33 -9.95
C SER A 2 18.65 -16.77 -8.78
N ASP A 3 18.43 -17.28 -7.56
CA ASP A 3 19.18 -16.87 -6.36
C ASP A 3 20.70 -16.97 -6.55
N ALA A 4 21.18 -18.05 -7.18
CA ALA A 4 22.61 -18.24 -7.47
C ALA A 4 23.15 -17.21 -8.47
N ALA A 5 22.40 -16.95 -9.56
CA ALA A 5 22.78 -15.94 -10.54
C ALA A 5 22.75 -14.52 -9.96
N LEU A 6 21.78 -14.23 -9.07
CA LEU A 6 21.69 -12.97 -8.34
C LEU A 6 22.92 -12.77 -7.45
N LEU A 7 23.30 -13.78 -6.67
CA LEU A 7 24.48 -13.71 -5.79
C LEU A 7 25.79 -13.59 -6.58
N GLN A 8 25.95 -14.34 -7.65
CA GLN A 8 27.13 -14.25 -8.53
C GLN A 8 27.22 -12.86 -9.20
N THR A 9 26.10 -12.33 -9.67
CA THR A 9 26.04 -11.00 -10.29
C THR A 9 26.36 -9.91 -9.28
N ALA A 10 25.80 -9.98 -8.07
CA ALA A 10 26.11 -9.06 -6.98
C ALA A 10 27.61 -9.11 -6.62
N ALA A 11 28.19 -10.31 -6.50
CA ALA A 11 29.62 -10.48 -6.21
C ALA A 11 30.51 -9.89 -7.33
N ALA A 12 30.13 -10.06 -8.60
CA ALA A 12 30.84 -9.47 -9.72
C ALA A 12 30.78 -7.94 -9.71
N PHE A 13 29.62 -7.34 -9.38
CA PHE A 13 29.52 -5.90 -9.20
C PHE A 13 30.31 -5.40 -7.99
N ALA A 14 30.32 -6.15 -6.89
CA ALA A 14 31.14 -5.85 -5.72
C ALA A 14 32.63 -5.75 -6.09
N ALA A 15 33.13 -6.76 -6.81
CA ALA A 15 34.51 -6.78 -7.31
C ALA A 15 34.77 -5.63 -8.29
N GLY A 16 33.84 -5.34 -9.20
CA GLY A 16 34.02 -4.27 -10.18
C GLY A 16 33.94 -2.85 -9.59
N LEU A 17 33.31 -2.67 -8.42
CA LEU A 17 33.31 -1.40 -7.70
C LEU A 17 34.62 -1.16 -6.93
N ALA A 18 35.45 -2.20 -6.76
CA ALA A 18 36.72 -2.14 -6.04
C ALA A 18 37.93 -2.24 -7.00
N PRO A 19 38.92 -1.33 -6.94
CA PRO A 19 38.98 -0.14 -6.07
C PRO A 19 38.06 0.99 -6.59
N PRO A 20 37.57 1.87 -5.70
CA PRO A 20 36.58 2.89 -6.07
C PRO A 20 37.08 3.90 -7.11
N LEU A 21 38.38 4.20 -7.14
CA LEU A 21 38.99 5.13 -8.10
C LEU A 21 39.19 4.52 -9.50
N SER A 22 38.95 3.23 -9.68
CA SER A 22 39.09 2.56 -10.98
C SER A 22 38.02 1.49 -11.17
N PRO A 23 36.72 1.87 -11.11
CA PRO A 23 35.65 0.90 -11.17
C PRO A 23 35.54 0.31 -12.57
N SER A 24 35.43 -1.02 -12.64
CA SER A 24 35.29 -1.78 -13.89
C SER A 24 33.84 -2.22 -14.15
N ILE A 25 32.86 -1.66 -13.43
CA ILE A 25 31.44 -1.93 -13.68
C ILE A 25 30.93 -1.13 -14.88
N CYS A 26 30.03 -1.74 -15.65
CA CYS A 26 29.22 -0.97 -16.59
C CYS A 26 28.11 -0.24 -15.81
N PRO A 27 28.02 1.10 -15.87
CA PRO A 27 27.01 1.88 -15.14
C PRO A 27 25.57 1.48 -15.50
N PHE A 28 25.31 1.11 -16.75
CA PHE A 28 23.98 0.70 -17.21
C PHE A 28 23.57 -0.69 -16.73
N CYS A 29 24.48 -1.68 -16.83
CA CYS A 29 24.22 -3.01 -16.30
C CYS A 29 23.99 -2.96 -14.79
N PHE A 30 24.76 -2.10 -14.10
CA PHE A 30 24.62 -1.90 -12.67
C PHE A 30 23.28 -1.25 -12.33
N ALA A 31 22.88 -0.15 -13.00
CA ALA A 31 21.59 0.48 -12.78
C ALA A 31 20.42 -0.49 -13.05
N LEU A 32 20.47 -1.28 -14.13
CA LEU A 32 19.46 -2.29 -14.44
C LEU A 32 19.38 -3.36 -13.34
N PHE A 33 20.53 -3.83 -12.85
CA PHE A 33 20.57 -4.77 -11.74
C PHE A 33 19.97 -4.18 -10.46
N LEU A 34 20.31 -2.94 -10.11
CA LEU A 34 19.77 -2.27 -8.93
C LEU A 34 18.25 -2.07 -9.02
N ASN A 35 17.70 -1.81 -10.22
CA ASN A 35 16.25 -1.69 -10.42
C ASN A 35 15.48 -3.00 -10.15
N THR A 36 16.14 -4.15 -10.17
CA THR A 36 15.52 -5.43 -9.77
C THR A 36 15.34 -5.53 -8.25
N MET A 37 16.05 -4.71 -7.47
CA MET A 37 16.05 -4.76 -6.00
C MET A 37 15.12 -3.71 -5.41
N LYS A 38 13.82 -4.02 -5.37
CA LYS A 38 12.87 -3.19 -4.63
C LYS A 38 13.10 -3.31 -3.12
N PRO A 39 12.87 -2.25 -2.31
CA PRO A 39 12.91 -2.35 -0.86
C PRO A 39 12.01 -3.50 -0.36
N LYS A 40 12.53 -4.32 0.56
CA LYS A 40 11.84 -5.51 1.11
C LYS A 40 11.57 -6.64 0.11
N SER A 41 12.07 -6.58 -1.12
CA SER A 41 11.96 -7.67 -2.10
C SER A 41 12.75 -8.91 -1.67
N HIS A 42 12.43 -10.09 -2.21
CA HIS A 42 13.19 -11.32 -1.93
C HIS A 42 14.68 -11.15 -2.26
N GLU A 43 14.98 -10.51 -3.39
CA GLU A 43 16.34 -10.26 -3.90
C GLU A 43 17.15 -9.40 -2.93
N SER A 44 16.61 -8.26 -2.50
CA SER A 44 17.28 -7.37 -1.54
C SER A 44 17.54 -8.09 -0.22
N MET A 45 16.56 -8.86 0.28
CA MET A 45 16.68 -9.61 1.52
C MET A 45 17.67 -10.79 1.43
N LEU A 46 17.79 -11.40 0.25
CA LEU A 46 18.78 -12.44 -0.02
C LEU A 46 20.19 -11.84 -0.01
N LEU A 47 20.42 -10.76 -0.76
CA LEU A 47 21.73 -10.11 -0.82
C LEU A 47 22.16 -9.56 0.55
N LEU A 48 21.25 -8.93 1.30
CA LEU A 48 21.53 -8.47 2.68
C LEU A 48 22.01 -9.62 3.58
N LYS A 49 21.55 -10.85 3.35
CA LYS A 49 21.90 -12.02 4.16
C LYS A 49 23.13 -12.78 3.65
N LYS A 50 23.40 -12.74 2.34
CA LYS A 50 24.30 -13.68 1.67
C LYS A 50 25.44 -13.02 0.89
N CYS A 51 25.39 -11.72 0.64
CA CYS A 51 26.41 -11.01 -0.15
C CYS A 51 26.80 -9.68 0.50
N HIS A 52 27.43 -9.72 1.68
CA HIS A 52 27.87 -8.50 2.39
C HIS A 52 28.89 -7.70 1.59
N ALA A 53 29.79 -8.37 0.86
CA ALA A 53 30.80 -7.73 0.02
C ALA A 53 30.20 -6.76 -1.00
N PHE A 54 29.00 -7.03 -1.51
CA PHE A 54 28.28 -6.13 -2.40
C PHE A 54 27.90 -4.81 -1.73
N TRP A 55 27.31 -4.89 -0.54
CA TRP A 55 26.94 -3.73 0.26
C TRP A 55 28.17 -2.97 0.79
N ASP A 56 29.21 -3.71 1.20
CA ASP A 56 30.50 -3.13 1.62
C ASP A 56 31.14 -2.35 0.47
N ALA A 57 31.21 -2.90 -0.74
CA ALA A 57 31.76 -2.24 -1.91
C ALA A 57 30.97 -0.97 -2.27
N MET A 58 29.64 -1.01 -2.15
CA MET A 58 28.79 0.16 -2.34
C MET A 58 29.06 1.25 -1.30
N MET A 59 29.14 0.91 -0.01
CA MET A 59 29.49 1.86 1.05
C MET A 59 30.89 2.44 0.87
N VAL A 60 31.89 1.61 0.53
CA VAL A 60 33.26 2.04 0.20
C VAL A 60 33.25 3.03 -0.96
N PHE A 61 32.49 2.74 -2.01
CA PHE A 61 32.36 3.63 -3.17
C PHE A 61 31.78 4.98 -2.76
N ILE A 62 30.62 5.05 -2.08
CA ILE A 62 29.99 6.34 -1.77
C ILE A 62 30.71 7.13 -0.67
N CYS A 63 31.40 6.45 0.25
CA CYS A 63 32.19 7.09 1.31
C CYS A 63 33.60 7.50 0.84
N SER A 64 33.95 7.27 -0.43
CA SER A 64 35.25 7.68 -0.96
C SER A 64 35.32 9.21 -1.09
N ASP A 65 36.54 9.74 -1.00
CA ASP A 65 36.77 11.18 -1.08
C ASP A 65 36.70 11.67 -2.54
N TRP A 66 35.49 12.09 -2.93
CA TRP A 66 35.09 12.47 -4.28
C TRP A 66 35.26 13.97 -4.55
N THR A 67 36.51 14.39 -4.72
CA THR A 67 36.84 15.70 -5.32
C THR A 67 36.29 15.81 -6.76
N LEU A 68 36.11 17.03 -7.27
CA LEU A 68 35.63 17.26 -8.64
C LEU A 68 36.46 16.49 -9.68
N ASP A 69 37.79 16.54 -9.57
CA ASP A 69 38.71 15.87 -10.50
C ASP A 69 38.57 14.35 -10.44
N ARG A 70 38.50 13.77 -9.24
CA ARG A 70 38.32 12.32 -9.07
C ARG A 70 36.99 11.83 -9.66
N ARG A 71 35.92 12.62 -9.50
CA ARG A 71 34.62 12.29 -10.10
C ARG A 71 34.72 12.32 -11.62
N GLN A 72 35.39 13.30 -12.19
CA GLN A 72 35.57 13.37 -13.64
C GLN A 72 36.40 12.19 -14.17
N ILE A 73 37.49 11.84 -13.48
CA ILE A 73 38.32 10.68 -13.83
C ILE A 73 37.49 9.40 -13.79
N VAL A 74 36.77 9.15 -12.70
CA VAL A 74 35.94 7.95 -12.58
C VAL A 74 34.78 7.96 -13.57
N SER A 75 34.18 9.11 -13.84
CA SER A 75 33.14 9.25 -14.87
C SER A 75 33.66 8.85 -16.25
N ASN A 76 34.88 9.27 -16.62
CA ASN A 76 35.54 8.88 -17.86
C ASN A 76 35.82 7.37 -17.91
N ILE A 77 36.27 6.77 -16.80
CA ILE A 77 36.49 5.32 -16.68
C ILE A 77 35.17 4.57 -16.88
N LEU A 78 34.11 4.97 -16.18
CA LEU A 78 32.78 4.35 -16.29
C LEU A 78 32.18 4.50 -17.70
N ALA A 79 32.35 5.66 -18.35
CA ALA A 79 31.97 5.86 -19.75
C ALA A 79 32.71 4.90 -20.68
N ARG A 80 34.04 4.76 -20.52
CA ARG A 80 34.84 3.82 -21.31
C ARG A 80 34.39 2.38 -21.07
N THR A 81 34.15 1.99 -19.82
CA THR A 81 33.65 0.66 -19.46
C THR A 81 32.26 0.41 -20.05
N ALA A 82 31.37 1.40 -20.04
CA ALA A 82 30.06 1.32 -20.68
C ALA A 82 30.19 1.08 -22.19
N PHE A 83 31.07 1.83 -22.87
CA PHE A 83 31.34 1.70 -24.30
C PHE A 83 31.91 0.32 -24.68
N LEU A 84 32.77 -0.24 -23.82
CA LEU A 84 33.37 -1.54 -24.03
C LEU A 84 32.47 -2.72 -23.58
N CYS A 85 31.39 -2.45 -22.85
CA CYS A 85 30.55 -3.48 -22.27
C CYS A 85 29.84 -4.31 -23.35
N ASN A 86 30.20 -5.59 -23.49
CA ASN A 86 29.59 -6.50 -24.46
C ASN A 86 28.08 -6.75 -24.23
N LYS A 87 27.58 -6.53 -23.00
CA LYS A 87 26.13 -6.62 -22.70
C LYS A 87 25.35 -5.39 -23.16
N CYS A 88 26.01 -4.21 -23.17
CA CYS A 88 25.40 -2.95 -23.60
C CYS A 88 25.70 -2.62 -25.07
N LYS A 89 26.71 -3.25 -25.67
CA LYS A 89 26.95 -3.17 -27.11
C LYS A 89 25.76 -3.78 -27.84
N PRO A 90 25.02 -2.99 -28.63
CA PRO A 90 23.89 -3.52 -29.36
C PRO A 90 24.41 -4.43 -30.46
N ARG A 91 23.77 -5.58 -30.65
CA ARG A 91 23.75 -6.28 -31.94
C ARG A 91 22.98 -5.42 -32.98
N GLY A 92 23.47 -4.22 -33.27
CA GLY A 92 22.97 -3.38 -34.37
C GLY A 92 21.59 -2.70 -34.21
N ARG A 93 20.96 -2.66 -33.03
CA ARG A 93 19.71 -1.88 -32.81
C ARG A 93 19.80 -0.98 -31.57
N GLN A 94 19.31 0.25 -31.73
CA GLN A 94 18.95 1.29 -30.75
C GLN A 94 19.59 1.18 -29.35
N THR A 95 20.35 2.22 -29.00
CA THR A 95 20.82 2.60 -27.65
C THR A 95 20.06 1.88 -26.53
N CYS A 96 20.74 1.19 -25.61
CA CYS A 96 20.14 0.65 -24.39
C CYS A 96 19.34 1.77 -23.70
N ALA A 97 18.03 1.82 -23.97
CA ALA A 97 17.14 2.74 -23.31
C ALA A 97 17.10 2.26 -21.87
N VAL A 98 17.82 2.96 -20.98
CA VAL A 98 17.65 2.75 -19.55
C VAL A 98 16.17 3.03 -19.29
N PRO A 99 15.37 2.04 -18.84
CA PRO A 99 13.99 2.30 -18.49
C PRO A 99 13.98 3.48 -17.53
N ALA A 100 13.11 4.47 -17.77
CA ALA A 100 13.08 5.71 -17.01
C ALA A 100 13.04 5.38 -15.51
N VAL A 101 14.17 5.58 -14.83
CA VAL A 101 14.24 5.38 -13.38
C VAL A 101 13.49 6.55 -12.77
N PRO A 102 12.41 6.33 -11.99
CA PRO A 102 11.69 7.42 -11.35
C PRO A 102 12.66 8.29 -10.55
N GLY A 103 12.72 9.59 -10.85
CA GLY A 103 13.63 10.54 -10.21
C GLY A 103 15.00 10.74 -10.88
N VAL A 104 15.35 9.98 -11.93
CA VAL A 104 16.53 10.25 -12.78
C VAL A 104 16.05 10.87 -14.08
N THR A 105 16.28 12.17 -14.27
CA THR A 105 15.99 12.82 -15.56
C THR A 105 16.94 12.23 -16.62
N THR A 106 16.36 11.58 -17.62
CA THR A 106 17.07 10.74 -18.61
C THR A 106 18.12 11.50 -19.41
N SER A 107 18.01 12.82 -19.54
CA SER A 107 18.98 13.65 -20.27
C SER A 107 20.24 13.99 -19.46
N ALA A 108 20.14 14.19 -18.15
CA ALA A 108 21.27 14.59 -17.31
C ALA A 108 22.11 13.40 -16.84
N GLY A 109 21.47 12.27 -16.51
CA GLY A 109 22.16 11.08 -16.01
C GLY A 109 23.10 10.41 -17.03
N LEU A 110 22.77 10.50 -18.32
CA LEU A 110 23.63 9.99 -19.40
C LEU A 110 24.89 10.83 -19.60
N ALA A 111 24.85 12.13 -19.24
CA ALA A 111 26.00 13.01 -19.37
C ALA A 111 27.07 12.75 -18.30
N ASN A 112 26.73 12.09 -17.19
CA ASN A 112 27.66 11.83 -16.10
C ASN A 112 27.49 10.40 -15.50
N PRO A 113 28.18 9.39 -16.06
CA PRO A 113 28.19 8.03 -15.54
C PRO A 113 28.50 7.89 -14.05
N PHE A 114 29.37 8.75 -13.50
CA PHE A 114 29.65 8.75 -12.06
C PHE A 114 28.40 9.10 -11.25
N ALA A 115 27.69 10.17 -11.61
CA ALA A 115 26.49 10.60 -10.91
C ALA A 115 25.40 9.52 -10.92
N LEU A 116 25.22 8.83 -12.05
CA LEU A 116 24.30 7.70 -12.18
C LEU A 116 24.67 6.57 -11.21
N VAL A 117 25.93 6.10 -11.21
CA VAL A 117 26.36 5.01 -10.31
C VAL A 117 26.23 5.44 -8.85
N TYR A 118 26.65 6.65 -8.51
CA TYR A 118 26.58 7.19 -7.15
C TYR A 118 25.13 7.25 -6.64
N GLN A 119 24.23 7.83 -7.43
CA GLN A 119 22.81 7.96 -7.10
C GLN A 119 22.14 6.59 -6.90
N MET A 120 22.36 5.67 -7.85
CA MET A 120 21.78 4.34 -7.77
C MET A 120 22.32 3.56 -6.57
N THR A 121 23.61 3.72 -6.26
CA THR A 121 24.23 3.12 -5.07
C THR A 121 23.60 3.64 -3.79
N CYS A 122 23.42 4.96 -3.65
CA CYS A 122 22.77 5.58 -2.50
C CYS A 122 21.31 5.10 -2.35
N SER A 123 20.54 5.08 -3.44
CA SER A 123 19.16 4.59 -3.44
C SER A 123 19.07 3.11 -3.02
N CYS A 124 19.96 2.26 -3.53
CA CYS A 124 20.01 0.86 -3.15
C CYS A 124 20.37 0.67 -1.67
N LEU A 125 21.39 1.40 -1.19
CA LEU A 125 21.79 1.39 0.21
C LEU A 125 20.66 1.87 1.12
N HIS A 126 19.93 2.91 0.73
CA HIS A 126 18.75 3.37 1.46
C HIS A 126 17.70 2.25 1.60
N GLY A 127 17.36 1.60 0.48
CA GLY A 127 16.46 0.44 0.49
C GLY A 127 16.97 -0.76 1.29
N GLY A 128 18.28 -0.92 1.42
CA GLY A 128 18.93 -1.95 2.24
C GLY A 128 18.90 -1.63 3.74
N VAL A 129 19.28 -0.40 4.11
CA VAL A 129 19.39 0.06 5.50
C VAL A 129 18.02 0.32 6.12
N ILE A 130 17.03 0.84 5.38
CA ILE A 130 15.69 1.08 5.91
C ILE A 130 15.03 -0.19 6.49
N ASN A 131 15.41 -1.38 5.98
CA ASN A 131 14.96 -2.67 6.52
C ASN A 131 15.49 -2.98 7.93
N HIS A 132 16.45 -2.19 8.41
CA HIS A 132 17.08 -2.30 9.72
C HIS A 132 16.58 -1.26 10.74
N ILE A 133 15.81 -0.24 10.32
CA ILE A 133 15.22 0.78 11.20
C ILE A 133 14.01 0.22 11.99
N ASP A 134 14.02 -1.07 12.29
CA ASP A 134 13.28 -1.58 13.45
C ASP A 134 14.13 -1.21 14.67
N GLY A 135 13.91 0.01 15.19
CA GLY A 135 14.76 0.77 16.11
C GLY A 135 15.15 0.08 17.42
N SER A 136 14.81 -1.18 17.62
CA SER A 136 15.19 -1.98 18.78
C SER A 136 16.47 -2.81 18.59
N LYS A 137 17.00 -2.95 17.36
CA LYS A 137 18.08 -3.90 17.05
C LYS A 137 19.37 -3.18 16.68
N GLY A 138 20.47 -3.56 17.33
CA GLY A 138 21.81 -3.22 16.90
C GLY A 138 22.28 -4.07 15.71
N PHE A 139 23.58 -4.03 15.42
CA PHE A 139 24.18 -4.86 14.38
C PHE A 139 24.02 -6.36 14.67
N GLY A 140 23.97 -7.16 13.59
CA GLY A 140 23.90 -8.61 13.72
C GLY A 140 22.53 -9.10 14.19
N SER A 141 21.50 -8.94 13.35
CA SER A 141 20.30 -9.77 13.53
C SER A 141 20.73 -11.25 13.58
N LYS A 142 20.00 -12.12 14.29
CA LYS A 142 20.25 -13.59 14.28
C LYS A 142 20.35 -14.19 12.86
N ARG A 143 19.91 -13.44 11.85
CA ARG A 143 19.92 -13.82 10.44
C ARG A 143 21.20 -13.43 9.72
N GLY A 144 22.14 -12.72 10.35
CA GLY A 144 23.40 -12.26 9.77
C GLY A 144 23.16 -11.34 8.58
N ARG A 145 22.35 -10.29 8.75
CA ARG A 145 22.08 -9.32 7.69
C ARG A 145 23.06 -8.16 7.78
N TRP A 146 23.52 -7.68 6.64
CA TRP A 146 24.30 -6.45 6.49
C TRP A 146 23.47 -5.22 6.94
N PRO A 147 24.04 -4.26 7.67
CA PRO A 147 25.40 -4.27 8.22
C PRO A 147 25.50 -5.16 9.47
N THR A 148 26.63 -5.83 9.59
CA THR A 148 27.01 -6.69 10.71
C THR A 148 27.99 -6.04 11.68
N SER A 149 28.65 -4.95 11.29
CA SER A 149 29.51 -4.13 12.16
C SER A 149 29.44 -2.65 11.77
N ALA A 150 29.95 -1.78 12.66
CA ALA A 150 30.08 -0.34 12.39
C ALA A 150 31.02 -0.07 11.20
N ASP A 151 32.10 -0.85 11.07
CA ASP A 151 33.10 -0.66 10.01
C ASP A 151 32.51 -0.80 8.61
N GLN A 152 31.45 -1.62 8.45
CA GLN A 152 30.74 -1.74 7.17
C GLN A 152 29.95 -0.47 6.82
N LEU A 153 29.52 0.31 7.81
CA LEU A 153 28.92 1.63 7.59
C LEU A 153 29.97 2.73 7.43
N PHE A 154 31.13 2.56 8.07
CA PHE A 154 32.19 3.56 8.11
C PHE A 154 33.52 2.98 7.59
N PRO A 155 33.61 2.61 6.30
CA PRO A 155 34.78 1.91 5.76
C PRO A 155 36.10 2.70 5.86
N TYR A 156 36.04 4.02 6.06
CA TYR A 156 37.20 4.88 6.25
C TYR A 156 37.25 5.52 7.64
N GLY A 157 36.48 4.97 8.59
CA GLY A 157 36.23 5.56 9.90
C GLY A 157 35.10 6.61 9.86
N PRO A 158 34.40 6.84 10.99
CA PRO A 158 33.18 7.66 11.01
C PRO A 158 33.38 9.09 10.50
N THR A 159 34.45 9.74 10.96
CA THR A 159 34.80 11.12 10.55
C THR A 159 34.95 11.25 9.04
N ARG A 160 35.77 10.40 8.42
CA ARG A 160 36.07 10.51 6.99
C ARG A 160 34.87 10.07 6.15
N SER A 161 34.22 8.96 6.48
CA SER A 161 33.04 8.49 5.77
C SER A 161 31.91 9.53 5.78
N MET A 162 31.59 10.13 6.94
CA MET A 162 30.53 11.14 7.03
C MET A 162 30.93 12.45 6.32
N ALA A 163 32.17 12.91 6.45
CA ALA A 163 32.65 14.09 5.74
C ALA A 163 32.57 13.91 4.21
N SER A 164 32.92 12.72 3.71
CA SER A 164 32.79 12.40 2.27
C SER A 164 31.33 12.38 1.81
N LEU A 165 30.40 11.79 2.57
CA LEU A 165 28.97 11.81 2.25
C LEU A 165 28.42 13.25 2.23
N VAL A 166 28.75 14.05 3.25
CA VAL A 166 28.33 15.46 3.34
C VAL A 166 28.86 16.26 2.16
N ALA A 167 30.12 16.08 1.77
CA ALA A 167 30.71 16.76 0.62
C ALA A 167 30.00 16.46 -0.71
N GLN A 168 29.23 15.37 -0.81
CA GLN A 168 28.47 15.02 -2.03
C GLN A 168 27.05 15.59 -2.08
N LEU A 169 26.52 16.16 -1.00
CA LEU A 169 25.15 16.72 -0.95
C LEU A 169 24.91 17.78 -2.03
N GLY A 170 25.90 18.63 -2.33
CA GLY A 170 25.81 19.64 -3.39
C GLY A 170 25.77 19.08 -4.82
N THR A 171 25.92 17.77 -4.99
CA THR A 171 26.01 17.11 -6.31
C THR A 171 25.07 15.93 -6.50
N SER A 172 24.51 15.39 -5.42
CA SER A 172 23.56 14.29 -5.48
C SER A 172 22.59 14.38 -4.30
N SER A 173 21.29 14.49 -4.60
CA SER A 173 20.21 14.55 -3.60
C SER A 173 19.88 13.21 -2.94
N PHE A 174 20.70 12.18 -3.18
CA PHE A 174 20.54 10.85 -2.57
C PHE A 174 21.55 10.61 -1.45
N ALA A 175 22.50 11.51 -1.22
CA ALA A 175 23.40 11.38 -0.07
C ALA A 175 22.65 11.65 1.24
N GLU A 176 21.60 12.48 1.21
CA GLU A 176 20.68 12.79 2.31
C GLU A 176 20.07 11.53 2.90
N SER A 177 19.56 10.63 2.06
CA SER A 177 18.91 9.40 2.50
C SER A 177 19.90 8.46 3.19
N VAL A 178 21.11 8.33 2.67
CA VAL A 178 22.17 7.53 3.30
C VAL A 178 22.63 8.15 4.61
N ILE A 179 22.82 9.47 4.68
CA ILE A 179 23.19 10.16 5.93
C ILE A 179 22.09 9.95 6.99
N THR A 180 20.83 10.13 6.59
CA THR A 180 19.64 9.89 7.43
C THR A 180 19.67 8.47 8.01
N ASP A 181 19.93 7.48 7.16
CA ASP A 181 19.96 6.08 7.53
C ASP A 181 21.14 5.72 8.43
N VAL A 182 22.33 6.22 8.14
CA VAL A 182 23.55 5.98 8.93
C VAL A 182 23.44 6.63 10.31
N VAL A 183 22.90 7.85 10.40
CA VAL A 183 22.62 8.51 11.68
C VAL A 183 21.54 7.75 12.45
N SER A 184 20.45 7.35 11.79
CA SER A 184 19.39 6.55 12.41
C SER A 184 19.90 5.20 12.90
N LEU A 185 20.81 4.56 12.17
CA LEU A 185 21.30 3.23 12.49
C LEU A 185 22.45 3.25 13.52
N HIS A 186 23.33 4.25 13.50
CA HIS A 186 24.51 4.31 14.36
C HIS A 186 24.90 5.75 14.79
N ARG A 187 23.95 6.46 15.38
CA ARG A 187 24.15 7.83 15.89
C ARG A 187 25.42 8.03 16.73
N PRO A 188 25.82 7.13 17.66
CA PRO A 188 27.00 7.36 18.52
C PRO A 188 28.31 7.61 17.77
N LEU A 189 28.44 7.13 16.53
CA LEU A 189 29.61 7.37 15.68
C LEU A 189 29.34 8.40 14.59
N ALA A 190 28.13 8.38 14.00
CA ALA A 190 27.77 9.29 12.91
C ALA A 190 27.61 10.74 13.37
N PHE A 191 26.90 10.98 14.48
CA PHE A 191 26.55 12.32 14.93
C PHE A 191 27.78 13.15 15.37
N PRO A 192 28.74 12.63 16.17
CA PRO A 192 29.97 13.36 16.47
C PRO A 192 30.78 13.73 15.21
N ALA A 193 30.78 12.88 14.18
CA ALA A 193 31.42 13.18 12.91
C ALA A 193 30.72 14.34 12.15
N LEU A 194 29.39 14.46 12.26
CA LEU A 194 28.64 15.58 11.70
C LEU A 194 28.86 16.90 12.46
N LEU A 195 29.27 16.86 13.72
CA LEU A 195 29.54 18.05 14.53
C LEU A 195 30.91 18.69 14.27
N ILE A 196 31.78 18.04 13.48
CA ILE A 196 33.08 18.62 13.10
C ILE A 196 32.83 19.95 12.37
N PRO A 197 33.47 21.07 12.76
CA PRO A 197 33.06 22.42 12.32
C PRO A 197 32.85 22.56 10.80
N ASN A 198 33.78 22.06 9.98
CA ASN A 198 33.67 22.16 8.52
C ASN A 198 32.51 21.31 7.96
N THR A 199 32.36 20.08 8.44
CA THR A 199 31.27 19.17 8.03
C THR A 199 29.92 19.73 8.46
N ARG A 200 29.84 20.22 9.69
CA ARG A 200 28.66 20.86 10.29
C ARG A 200 28.24 22.10 9.50
N HIS A 201 29.18 23.02 9.23
CA HIS A 201 28.91 24.25 8.49
C HIS A 201 28.37 23.96 7.09
N PHE A 202 29.05 23.08 6.35
CA PHE A 202 28.62 22.68 5.02
C PHE A 202 27.22 22.04 5.02
N LEU A 203 26.94 21.16 5.99
CA LEU A 203 25.65 20.50 6.09
C LEU A 203 24.53 21.50 6.40
N ILE A 204 24.74 22.46 7.30
CA ILE A 204 23.77 23.52 7.60
C ILE A 204 23.54 24.41 6.38
N ASP A 205 24.60 24.84 5.69
CA ASP A 205 24.47 25.67 4.49
C ASP A 205 23.69 24.97 3.40
N TYR A 206 23.95 23.67 3.21
CA TYR A 206 23.19 22.83 2.29
C TYR A 206 21.70 22.77 2.67
N VAL A 207 21.40 22.47 3.93
CA VAL A 207 20.03 22.39 4.44
C VAL A 207 19.29 23.72 4.25
N VAL A 208 19.90 24.84 4.65
CA VAL A 208 19.33 26.18 4.49
C VAL A 208 19.08 26.48 3.01
N THR A 209 20.07 26.24 2.15
CA THR A 209 19.94 26.49 0.71
C THR A 209 18.79 25.70 0.09
N CYS A 210 18.72 24.39 0.38
CA CYS A 210 17.71 23.50 -0.17
C CYS A 210 16.29 23.85 0.33
N LEU A 211 16.12 24.04 1.64
CA LEU A 211 14.82 24.36 2.22
C LEU A 211 14.35 25.77 1.82
N SER A 212 15.24 26.77 1.74
CA SER A 212 14.89 28.12 1.27
C SER A 212 14.56 28.18 -0.23
N ALA A 213 15.12 27.28 -1.06
CA ALA A 213 14.80 27.22 -2.48
C ALA A 213 13.35 26.77 -2.74
N CYS A 214 12.78 25.94 -1.86
CA CYS A 214 11.43 25.39 -2.00
C CYS A 214 10.33 26.48 -2.10
N PRO A 215 10.14 27.40 -1.13
CA PRO A 215 9.15 28.46 -1.24
C PRO A 215 9.40 29.40 -2.41
N VAL A 216 10.66 29.67 -2.75
CA VAL A 216 11.01 30.49 -3.92
C VAL A 216 10.56 29.81 -5.22
N ALA A 217 10.79 28.50 -5.37
CA ALA A 217 10.40 27.75 -6.55
C ALA A 217 8.88 27.61 -6.69
N VAL A 218 8.17 27.36 -5.57
CA VAL A 218 6.71 27.36 -5.53
C VAL A 218 6.16 28.71 -6.00
N ASN A 219 6.64 29.82 -5.42
CA ASN A 219 6.19 31.16 -5.79
C ASN A 219 6.50 31.50 -7.24
N ALA A 220 7.68 31.13 -7.74
CA ALA A 220 8.08 31.35 -9.13
C ALA A 220 7.17 30.60 -10.12
N ASP A 221 6.76 29.37 -9.80
CA ASP A 221 5.86 28.61 -10.66
C ASP A 221 4.41 29.08 -10.58
N LEU A 222 3.94 29.49 -9.39
CA LEU A 222 2.63 30.11 -9.22
C LEU A 222 2.53 31.45 -9.97
N ALA A 223 3.61 32.23 -10.01
CA ALA A 223 3.66 33.50 -10.74
C ALA A 223 3.56 33.34 -12.26
N LYS A 224 3.93 32.18 -12.81
CA LYS A 224 3.78 31.86 -14.25
C LYS A 224 2.34 31.55 -14.65
N LEU A 225 1.45 31.30 -13.68
CA LEU A 225 0.06 30.95 -13.93
C LEU A 225 -0.86 32.17 -13.93
N ARG A 226 -1.89 32.15 -14.77
CA ARG A 226 -2.94 33.19 -14.78
C ARG A 226 -3.75 33.11 -13.48
N GLN A 227 -3.95 34.26 -12.84
CA GLN A 227 -4.74 34.34 -11.62
C GLN A 227 -6.25 34.39 -11.92
N PRO A 228 -7.10 33.79 -11.04
CA PRO A 228 -6.74 33.03 -9.85
C PRO A 228 -6.27 31.60 -10.17
N VAL A 229 -5.22 31.12 -9.47
CA VAL A 229 -4.76 29.72 -9.59
C VAL A 229 -5.76 28.77 -8.91
N LEU A 230 -6.18 27.74 -9.63
CA LEU A 230 -7.03 26.68 -9.06
C LEU A 230 -6.33 26.01 -7.87
N PRO A 231 -7.00 25.82 -6.72
CA PRO A 231 -6.39 25.20 -5.53
C PRO A 231 -5.67 23.89 -5.83
N ALA A 232 -6.27 22.98 -6.60
CA ALA A 232 -5.66 21.71 -6.98
C ALA A 232 -4.34 21.85 -7.78
N VAL A 233 -4.21 22.91 -8.60
CA VAL A 233 -2.98 23.20 -9.33
C VAL A 233 -1.92 23.76 -8.39
N ARG A 234 -2.32 24.65 -7.48
CA ARG A 234 -1.44 25.16 -6.41
C ARG A 234 -0.91 24.00 -5.56
N ASP A 235 -1.79 23.11 -5.14
CA ASP A 235 -1.46 21.95 -4.31
C ASP A 235 -0.50 21.00 -5.01
N ALA A 236 -0.69 20.74 -6.31
CA ALA A 236 0.22 19.92 -7.09
C ALA A 236 1.61 20.56 -7.24
N ILE A 237 1.67 21.87 -7.44
CA ILE A 237 2.94 22.62 -7.51
C ILE A 237 3.66 22.59 -6.16
N VAL A 238 2.94 22.87 -5.07
CA VAL A 238 3.46 22.82 -3.70
C VAL A 238 3.98 21.42 -3.39
N GLN A 239 3.18 20.38 -3.64
CA GLN A 239 3.57 19.01 -3.35
C GLN A 239 4.83 18.60 -4.12
N ARG A 240 4.93 18.93 -5.41
CA ARG A 240 6.13 18.63 -6.21
C ARG A 240 7.39 19.25 -5.59
N HIS A 241 7.33 20.51 -5.18
CA HIS A 241 8.49 21.21 -4.58
C HIS A 241 8.78 20.77 -3.14
N LEU A 242 7.76 20.32 -2.41
CA LEU A 242 7.93 19.68 -1.11
C LEU A 242 8.60 18.29 -1.24
N ASP A 243 8.22 17.51 -2.26
CA ASP A 243 8.83 16.21 -2.55
C ASP A 243 10.33 16.36 -2.87
N GLU A 244 10.73 17.46 -3.53
CA GLU A 244 12.13 17.76 -3.85
C GLU A 244 12.99 18.04 -2.61
N CYS A 245 12.44 18.61 -1.54
CA CYS A 245 13.16 18.92 -0.30
C CYS A 245 12.89 17.94 0.85
N TYR A 246 12.06 16.91 0.63
CA TYR A 246 11.63 15.96 1.67
C TYR A 246 12.81 15.27 2.37
N TYR A 247 13.78 14.74 1.63
CA TYR A 247 14.91 14.04 2.24
C TYR A 247 15.84 14.97 3.02
N THR A 248 16.02 16.22 2.58
CA THR A 248 16.76 17.24 3.33
C THR A 248 16.07 17.54 4.66
N ALA A 249 14.76 17.75 4.62
CA ALA A 249 13.94 17.99 5.79
C ALA A 249 14.00 16.79 6.76
N LEU A 250 13.84 15.57 6.24
CA LEU A 250 13.89 14.34 7.03
C LEU A 250 15.28 14.11 7.65
N MET A 251 16.34 14.36 6.89
CA MET A 251 17.73 14.28 7.36
C MET A 251 17.94 15.23 8.54
N LEU A 252 17.52 16.49 8.42
CA LEU A 252 17.61 17.46 9.52
C LEU A 252 16.83 16.97 10.75
N HIS A 253 15.61 16.48 10.55
CA HIS A 253 14.82 15.93 11.65
C HIS A 253 15.50 14.75 12.33
N ILE A 254 16.07 13.79 11.59
CA ILE A 254 16.80 12.67 12.18
C ILE A 254 18.09 13.13 12.89
N VAL A 255 18.79 14.12 12.34
CA VAL A 255 19.96 14.71 13.00
C VAL A 255 19.57 15.38 14.32
N VAL A 256 18.44 16.05 14.40
CA VAL A 256 18.02 16.79 15.60
C VAL A 256 17.24 15.94 16.62
N ALA A 257 16.39 15.03 16.14
CA ALA A 257 15.38 14.32 16.91
C ALA A 257 15.28 12.82 16.56
N GLY A 258 16.26 12.26 15.85
CA GLY A 258 16.28 10.84 15.48
C GLY A 258 16.60 9.89 16.65
N PRO A 259 16.63 8.58 16.40
CA PRO A 259 16.95 7.57 17.41
C PRO A 259 18.28 7.84 18.13
N ASP A 260 18.32 7.62 19.44
CA ASP A 260 19.43 7.94 20.36
C ASP A 260 19.78 9.43 20.47
N ASN A 261 18.90 10.36 20.07
CA ASN A 261 19.16 11.77 20.29
C ASN A 261 19.31 12.09 21.79
N LYS A 262 20.28 12.96 22.08
CA LYS A 262 20.41 13.58 23.41
C LYS A 262 19.65 14.91 23.43
N PRO A 263 19.20 15.38 24.61
CA PRO A 263 18.46 16.64 24.73
C PRO A 263 19.18 17.87 24.13
N ASP A 264 20.51 17.86 24.12
CA ASP A 264 21.36 18.95 23.62
C ASP A 264 21.84 18.76 22.19
N ASP A 265 21.64 17.59 21.56
CA ASP A 265 22.17 17.29 20.23
C ASP A 265 21.66 18.31 19.19
N GLY A 266 20.36 18.61 19.20
CA GLY A 266 19.77 19.62 18.32
C GLY A 266 20.46 20.97 18.45
N SER A 267 20.50 21.50 19.68
CA SER A 267 21.14 22.79 19.98
C SER A 267 22.61 22.81 19.57
N ARG A 268 23.36 21.72 19.82
CA ARG A 268 24.75 21.61 19.38
C ARG A 268 24.90 21.58 17.87
N PHE A 269 23.94 20.96 17.16
CA PHE A 269 23.98 20.86 15.72
C PHE A 269 23.76 22.22 15.04
N TYR A 270 22.82 23.05 15.49
CA TYR A 270 22.56 24.36 14.85
C TYR A 270 23.05 25.58 15.65
N PHE A 271 23.82 25.39 16.72
CA PHE A 271 24.47 26.45 17.50
C PHE A 271 25.11 27.58 16.66
N LEU A 272 24.73 28.84 16.91
CA LEU A 272 25.12 30.06 16.16
C LEU A 272 24.60 30.13 14.71
N ARG A 273 23.67 29.25 14.33
CA ARG A 273 23.01 29.20 13.01
C ARG A 273 21.49 29.00 13.16
N GLU A 274 20.94 29.24 14.35
CA GLU A 274 19.53 29.06 14.68
C GLU A 274 18.65 29.87 13.74
N LYS A 275 19.03 31.13 13.50
CA LYS A 275 18.29 32.09 12.67
C LYS A 275 18.09 31.60 11.24
N GLU A 276 19.15 31.13 10.59
CA GLU A 276 19.13 30.69 9.20
C GLU A 276 18.33 29.40 9.05
N VAL A 277 18.55 28.44 9.96
CA VAL A 277 17.81 27.17 9.96
C VAL A 277 16.32 27.43 10.19
N PHE A 278 15.97 28.29 11.15
CA PHE A 278 14.58 28.66 11.41
C PHE A 278 13.91 29.30 10.19
N THR A 279 14.57 30.28 9.56
CA THR A 279 14.00 30.99 8.39
C THR A 279 13.73 30.04 7.23
N ALA A 280 14.63 29.08 6.99
CA ALA A 280 14.45 28.07 5.96
C ALA A 280 13.29 27.09 6.30
N LEU A 281 13.18 26.67 7.56
CA LEU A 281 12.09 25.83 8.03
C LEU A 281 10.73 26.53 7.98
N ASP A 282 10.65 27.77 8.45
CA ASP A 282 9.44 28.60 8.49
C ASP A 282 8.81 28.71 7.09
N GLY A 283 9.62 28.99 6.08
CA GLY A 283 9.17 29.07 4.69
C GLY A 283 8.55 27.77 4.17
N VAL A 284 9.09 26.60 4.55
CA VAL A 284 8.55 25.29 4.15
C VAL A 284 7.29 24.94 4.95
N VAL A 285 7.28 25.21 6.25
CA VAL A 285 6.13 24.94 7.12
C VAL A 285 4.90 25.72 6.64
N LEU A 286 5.06 26.99 6.28
CA LEU A 286 3.97 27.83 5.77
C LEU A 286 3.40 27.34 4.41
N LEU A 287 4.16 26.59 3.62
CA LEU A 287 3.65 25.94 2.40
C LEU A 287 2.89 24.65 2.69
N SER A 288 3.23 23.98 3.79
CA SER A 288 2.71 22.67 4.16
C SER A 288 1.35 22.71 4.86
N ASP A 289 0.81 23.90 5.15
CA ASP A 289 -0.37 24.16 5.99
C ASP A 289 -1.45 23.05 5.94
N GLY A 290 -1.52 22.25 7.01
CA GLY A 290 -2.50 21.18 7.21
C GLY A 290 -2.30 19.89 6.41
N ARG A 291 -1.22 19.73 5.63
CA ARG A 291 -0.96 18.49 4.88
C ARG A 291 -0.45 17.38 5.80
N ASP A 292 -1.08 16.21 5.64
CA ASP A 292 -0.68 15.00 6.35
C ASP A 292 0.80 14.68 6.11
N GLY A 293 1.53 14.35 7.18
CA GLY A 293 2.91 13.87 7.11
C GLY A 293 4.02 14.91 7.28
N TRP A 294 3.71 16.21 7.39
CA TRP A 294 4.71 17.28 7.61
C TRP A 294 4.66 17.94 8.98
N GLY A 295 3.77 17.51 9.88
CA GLY A 295 3.63 18.11 11.22
C GLY A 295 4.91 18.09 12.08
N TRP A 296 5.81 17.13 11.85
CA TRP A 296 7.11 17.08 12.52
C TRP A 296 8.05 18.22 12.11
N LEU A 297 7.86 18.85 10.95
CA LEU A 297 8.60 20.06 10.58
C LEU A 297 8.17 21.27 11.40
N ALA A 298 6.87 21.42 11.63
CA ALA A 298 6.37 22.49 12.49
C ALA A 298 6.93 22.34 13.91
N HIS A 299 7.01 21.10 14.42
CA HIS A 299 7.64 20.79 15.70
C HIS A 299 9.14 21.15 15.71
N LEU A 300 9.87 20.78 14.66
CA LEU A 300 11.29 21.13 14.52
C LEU A 300 11.51 22.65 14.43
N ALA A 301 10.72 23.36 13.63
CA ALA A 301 10.77 24.82 13.51
C ALA A 301 10.50 25.50 14.85
N THR A 302 9.50 25.01 15.59
CA THR A 302 9.16 25.48 16.95
C THR A 302 10.32 25.23 17.92
N HIS A 303 10.96 24.06 17.86
CA HIS A 303 12.13 23.78 18.69
C HIS A 303 13.30 24.73 18.40
N VAL A 304 13.60 25.03 17.13
CA VAL A 304 14.65 26.00 16.77
C VAL A 304 14.27 27.40 17.23
N TRP A 305 13.02 27.82 17.04
CA TRP A 305 12.47 29.10 17.48
C TRP A 305 12.72 29.37 18.98
N HIS A 306 12.43 28.39 19.84
CA HIS A 306 12.61 28.55 21.29
C HIS A 306 14.09 28.67 21.69
N ARG A 307 15.03 28.23 20.85
CA ARG A 307 16.48 28.38 21.09
C ARG A 307 17.05 29.70 20.60
N MET A 308 16.35 30.40 19.70
CA MET A 308 16.76 31.74 19.25
C MET A 308 16.64 32.77 20.37
N SER A 309 17.57 33.73 20.40
CA SER A 309 17.48 34.90 21.25
C SER A 309 16.34 35.83 20.83
N GLY A 310 15.85 36.69 21.74
CA GLY A 310 14.81 37.67 21.42
C GLY A 310 15.21 38.60 20.26
N PHE A 311 16.49 38.98 20.18
CA PHE A 311 17.01 39.78 19.06
C PHE A 311 16.92 39.05 17.71
N GLU A 312 17.28 37.76 17.68
CA GLU A 312 17.21 36.96 16.46
C GLU A 312 15.78 36.73 16.00
N ARG A 313 14.84 36.51 16.94
CA ARG A 313 13.40 36.38 16.65
C ARG A 313 12.88 37.63 15.96
N VAL A 314 13.14 38.81 16.52
CA VAL A 314 12.79 40.09 15.89
C VAL A 314 13.45 40.23 14.51
N ALA A 315 14.71 39.80 14.36
CA ALA A 315 15.44 39.89 13.09
C ALA A 315 14.92 38.97 11.97
N VAL A 316 14.11 37.94 12.29
CA VAL A 316 13.40 37.12 11.29
C VAL A 316 11.96 37.56 11.06
N GLY A 317 11.55 38.70 11.64
CA GLY A 317 10.22 39.29 11.44
C GLY A 317 9.15 38.72 12.36
N HIS A 318 9.53 37.98 13.41
CA HIS A 318 8.59 37.40 14.37
C HIS A 318 8.95 37.92 15.77
N SER A 319 8.13 38.79 16.36
CA SER A 319 8.26 39.15 17.79
C SER A 319 7.61 38.09 18.68
N ASP A 320 6.53 37.48 18.19
CA ASP A 320 5.74 36.44 18.84
C ASP A 320 5.95 35.09 18.14
N PRO A 321 5.68 33.95 18.81
CA PRO A 321 5.76 32.65 18.17
C PRO A 321 4.89 32.58 16.90
N PRO A 322 5.38 31.96 15.80
CA PRO A 322 4.62 31.74 14.58
C PRO A 322 3.26 31.07 14.84
N SER A 323 2.29 31.20 13.93
CA SER A 323 0.95 30.62 14.12
C SER A 323 0.98 29.11 14.38
N TYR A 324 1.81 28.35 13.66
CA TYR A 324 1.99 26.92 13.89
C TYR A 324 2.70 26.62 15.22
N ALA A 325 3.61 27.48 15.67
CA ALA A 325 4.27 27.33 16.96
C ALA A 325 3.26 27.59 18.07
N ARG A 326 2.43 28.64 17.96
CA ARG A 326 1.31 28.89 18.88
C ARG A 326 0.27 27.78 18.85
N GLU A 327 -0.02 27.21 17.69
CA GLU A 327 -0.95 26.08 17.59
C GLU A 327 -0.33 24.82 18.20
N LEU A 328 0.98 24.62 18.05
CA LEU A 328 1.73 23.57 18.75
C LEU A 328 1.76 23.81 20.26
N GLU A 329 1.96 25.04 20.72
CA GLU A 329 1.89 25.44 22.14
C GLU A 329 0.45 25.27 22.70
N ARG A 330 -0.58 25.55 21.89
CA ARG A 330 -1.99 25.30 22.23
C ARG A 330 -2.31 23.82 22.21
N THR A 331 -1.77 23.06 21.26
CA THR A 331 -1.90 21.60 21.27
C THR A 331 -1.03 20.98 22.36
N GLU A 332 0.02 21.67 22.83
CA GLU A 332 0.79 21.42 24.06
C GLU A 332 0.00 21.71 25.34
N HIS A 333 -1.29 22.10 25.24
CA HIS A 333 -2.28 21.69 26.26
C HIS A 333 -2.37 20.14 26.41
N VAL A 334 -1.66 19.36 25.59
CA VAL A 334 -1.19 18.00 25.88
C VAL A 334 -0.56 17.91 27.28
N HIS A 335 0.17 18.92 27.75
CA HIS A 335 0.68 18.99 29.12
C HIS A 335 -0.39 19.32 30.16
N ALA A 336 -1.53 19.90 29.77
CA ALA A 336 -2.67 20.07 30.68
C ALA A 336 -3.42 18.75 30.91
N ASN A 337 -3.35 17.80 29.95
CA ASN A 337 -3.87 16.45 30.14
C ASN A 337 -2.76 15.51 30.66
N PRO A 338 -2.83 15.02 31.91
CA PRO A 338 -1.77 14.20 32.51
C PRO A 338 -1.38 13.00 31.64
N TYR A 339 -2.36 12.35 31.01
CA TYR A 339 -2.12 11.14 30.25
C TYR A 339 -1.54 11.41 28.85
N ARG A 340 -1.92 12.52 28.20
CA ARG A 340 -1.28 12.92 26.94
C ARG A 340 0.20 13.27 27.19
N ALA A 341 0.48 14.00 28.28
CA ALA A 341 1.84 14.29 28.73
C ALA A 341 2.63 13.00 28.98
N LEU A 342 2.07 12.06 29.75
CA LEU A 342 2.70 10.75 30.00
C LEU A 342 3.04 10.02 28.71
N ARG A 343 2.12 9.97 27.74
CA ARG A 343 2.39 9.33 26.45
C ARG A 343 3.59 9.95 25.76
N LEU A 344 3.63 11.29 25.67
CA LEU A 344 4.71 12.03 25.02
C LEU A 344 6.06 11.65 25.63
N TYR A 345 6.19 11.71 26.96
CA TYR A 345 7.44 11.35 27.64
C TYR A 345 7.81 9.87 27.48
N LEU A 346 6.82 8.97 27.46
CA LEU A 346 7.06 7.55 27.21
C LEU A 346 7.40 7.24 25.75
N THR A 347 6.85 7.94 24.76
CA THR A 347 7.18 7.71 23.35
C THR A 347 8.52 8.32 22.99
N ASP A 348 8.75 9.57 23.40
CA ASP A 348 9.89 10.36 22.93
C ASP A 348 11.14 9.99 23.73
N GLY A 349 11.02 9.89 25.05
CA GLY A 349 12.16 9.57 25.93
C GLY A 349 12.56 8.10 25.91
N MET A 350 11.62 7.18 25.69
CA MET A 350 11.87 5.74 25.93
C MET A 350 12.00 4.90 24.67
N ARG A 351 11.24 5.19 23.60
CA ARG A 351 11.30 4.39 22.37
C ARG A 351 12.52 4.73 21.51
N GLY A 352 12.93 6.00 21.53
CA GLY A 352 14.04 6.48 20.73
C GLY A 352 15.40 5.97 21.23
N SER A 353 15.52 5.70 22.53
CA SER A 353 16.79 5.29 23.15
C SER A 353 17.05 3.79 22.99
N ARG A 354 18.16 3.46 22.33
CA ARG A 354 18.78 2.14 22.22
C ARG A 354 19.86 1.91 23.28
N GLU A 355 19.91 2.78 24.29
CA GLU A 355 20.86 2.66 25.38
C GLU A 355 20.38 1.67 26.44
N CYS A 356 21.34 1.09 27.16
CA CYS A 356 21.11 0.27 28.32
C CYS A 356 20.65 1.17 29.45
N ARG A 357 19.49 0.88 30.03
CA ARG A 357 18.93 1.65 31.15
C ARG A 357 19.50 1.26 32.51
N GLY A 358 20.67 0.63 32.53
CA GLY A 358 21.38 0.37 33.79
C GLY A 358 22.00 1.68 34.28
N PRO A 359 21.88 2.05 35.57
CA PRO A 359 22.48 3.27 36.08
C PRO A 359 23.98 3.34 35.77
N GLY A 360 24.42 4.44 35.15
CA GLY A 360 25.81 4.67 34.77
C GLY A 360 26.35 3.76 33.65
N CYS A 361 25.51 2.94 33.02
CA CYS A 361 25.98 2.01 31.99
C CYS A 361 26.32 2.72 30.68
N GLY A 362 25.39 3.51 30.13
CA GLY A 362 25.57 4.26 28.88
C GLY A 362 25.82 3.41 27.62
N LYS A 363 25.93 2.08 27.74
CA LYS A 363 26.17 1.18 26.60
C LYS A 363 24.97 1.21 25.66
N THR A 364 25.22 1.39 24.39
CA THR A 364 24.26 1.29 23.29
C THR A 364 24.14 -0.15 22.81
N VAL A 365 23.06 -0.50 22.09
CA VAL A 365 22.92 -1.82 21.46
C VAL A 365 24.12 -2.23 20.59
N HIS A 366 24.92 -1.27 20.13
CA HIS A 366 26.12 -1.50 19.32
C HIS A 366 27.35 -1.88 20.14
N ASP A 367 27.39 -1.55 21.44
CA ASP A 367 28.47 -1.94 22.36
C ASP A 367 28.32 -3.38 22.86
N LYS A 368 27.26 -4.07 22.47
CA LYS A 368 26.99 -5.44 22.86
C LYS A 368 27.92 -6.38 22.08
N PRO A 369 28.75 -7.21 22.75
CA PRO A 369 29.64 -8.13 22.04
C PRO A 369 28.88 -9.23 21.30
N THR A 370 27.66 -9.55 21.75
CA THR A 370 26.81 -10.55 21.10
C THR A 370 25.80 -9.88 20.16
N PRO A 371 25.58 -10.43 18.96
CA PRO A 371 24.57 -9.92 18.02
C PRO A 371 23.16 -9.78 18.62
N GLY A 372 22.45 -8.72 18.22
CA GLY A 372 21.02 -8.50 18.50
C GLY A 372 20.68 -7.53 19.63
N ALA A 373 19.38 -7.25 19.78
CA ALA A 373 18.84 -6.28 20.75
C ALA A 373 19.24 -6.57 22.20
N PHE A 374 19.20 -5.53 23.04
CA PHE A 374 19.26 -5.67 24.48
C PHE A 374 18.07 -6.48 25.02
N ALA A 375 18.29 -7.17 26.13
CA ALA A 375 17.23 -7.93 26.77
C ALA A 375 16.24 -6.93 27.38
N ARG A 376 14.98 -7.00 26.96
CA ARG A 376 13.91 -6.20 27.55
C ARG A 376 13.50 -6.76 28.90
N CYS A 377 13.03 -5.91 29.81
CA CYS A 377 12.43 -6.34 31.06
C CYS A 377 11.28 -7.31 30.77
N GLY A 378 11.31 -8.52 31.34
CA GLY A 378 10.32 -9.55 31.04
C GLY A 378 8.88 -9.18 31.42
N LYS A 379 8.71 -8.22 32.32
CA LYS A 379 7.40 -7.71 32.77
C LYS A 379 6.92 -6.54 31.90
N CYS A 380 7.49 -5.34 32.05
CA CYS A 380 7.00 -4.15 31.34
C CYS A 380 7.39 -4.12 29.86
N ARG A 381 8.45 -4.82 29.44
CA ARG A 381 9.01 -4.82 28.06
C ARG A 381 9.42 -3.45 27.48
N ILE A 382 9.32 -2.37 28.26
CA ILE A 382 9.77 -1.02 27.87
C ILE A 382 11.28 -0.89 28.08
N MET A 383 11.76 -1.24 29.27
CA MET A 383 13.17 -1.12 29.62
C MET A 383 14.00 -2.20 28.96
N GLN A 384 15.23 -1.84 28.60
CA GLN A 384 16.20 -2.76 28.01
C GLN A 384 17.56 -2.65 28.68
N TYR A 385 18.22 -3.80 28.81
CA TYR A 385 19.48 -3.93 29.53
C TYR A 385 20.50 -4.75 28.73
N CYS A 386 21.75 -4.32 28.78
CA CYS A 386 22.86 -5.06 28.19
C CYS A 386 23.21 -6.33 28.97
N SER A 387 22.87 -6.38 30.26
CA SER A 387 23.19 -7.47 31.19
C SER A 387 22.14 -7.62 32.30
N ARG A 388 22.15 -8.76 33.00
CA ARG A 388 21.30 -8.98 34.18
C ARG A 388 21.73 -8.12 35.36
N GLU A 389 23.02 -7.79 35.44
CA GLU A 389 23.62 -6.93 36.45
C GLU A 389 23.09 -5.51 36.33
N CYS A 390 23.06 -4.96 35.11
CA CYS A 390 22.45 -3.65 34.84
C CYS A 390 20.96 -3.63 35.18
N GLN A 391 20.22 -4.70 34.87
CA GLN A 391 18.82 -4.83 35.27
C GLN A 391 18.66 -4.86 36.79
N ARG A 392 19.49 -5.61 37.51
CA ARG A 392 19.45 -5.70 38.99
C ARG A 392 19.81 -4.37 39.65
N ALA A 393 20.76 -3.63 39.06
CA ALA A 393 21.14 -2.30 39.53
C ALA A 393 19.97 -1.31 39.35
N ASP A 394 19.37 -1.27 38.17
CA ASP A 394 18.20 -0.41 37.90
C ASP A 394 17.00 -0.78 38.78
N TRP A 395 16.83 -2.08 39.08
CA TRP A 395 15.79 -2.59 39.98
C TRP A 395 15.81 -1.95 41.38
N LYS A 396 16.98 -1.48 41.84
CA LYS A 396 17.21 -0.89 43.17
C LYS A 396 17.62 0.59 43.10
N ARG A 397 17.66 1.21 41.92
CA ARG A 397 18.15 2.58 41.72
C ARG A 397 17.29 3.59 42.48
N ALA A 398 17.88 4.40 43.34
CA ALA A 398 17.21 5.56 43.92
C ALA A 398 17.30 6.77 42.96
N PRO A 399 16.31 7.69 42.96
CA PRO A 399 15.08 7.68 43.76
C PRO A 399 13.91 6.89 43.13
N PHE A 400 14.09 6.35 41.91
CA PHE A 400 13.05 5.66 41.14
C PHE A 400 13.44 4.19 40.87
N PRO A 401 13.26 3.27 41.84
CA PRO A 401 13.65 1.88 41.63
C PRO A 401 12.77 1.27 40.54
N HIS A 402 13.39 0.67 39.51
CA HIS A 402 12.63 0.11 38.39
C HIS A 402 11.60 -0.93 38.85
N LYS A 403 11.76 -1.57 40.01
CA LYS A 403 10.73 -2.45 40.58
C LYS A 403 9.37 -1.77 40.69
N GLU A 404 9.34 -0.53 41.17
CA GLU A 404 8.14 0.28 41.35
C GLU A 404 7.58 0.71 39.99
N ILE A 405 8.44 1.34 39.17
CA ILE A 405 8.11 1.81 37.83
C ILE A 405 7.61 0.67 36.92
N CYS A 406 8.22 -0.51 37.01
CA CYS A 406 7.85 -1.68 36.23
C CYS A 406 6.41 -2.12 36.51
N ASN A 407 5.95 -2.02 37.76
CA ASN A 407 4.57 -2.36 38.11
C ASN A 407 3.61 -1.32 37.52
N MET A 408 3.93 -0.02 37.64
CA MET A 408 3.14 1.07 37.06
C MET A 408 3.03 0.92 35.53
N LEU A 409 4.14 0.64 34.84
CA LEU A 409 4.16 0.39 33.40
C LEU A 409 3.40 -0.90 33.02
N GLN A 410 3.52 -1.97 33.82
CA GLN A 410 2.80 -3.21 33.56
C GLN A 410 1.28 -3.00 33.64
N GLU A 411 0.83 -2.25 34.66
CA GLU A 411 -0.56 -1.84 34.81
C GLU A 411 -1.01 -1.01 33.60
N LEU A 412 -0.28 0.06 33.26
CA LEU A 412 -0.58 0.94 32.13
C LEU A 412 -0.67 0.18 30.80
N LEU A 413 0.32 -0.66 30.51
CA LEU A 413 0.41 -1.42 29.26
C LEU A 413 -0.61 -2.54 29.14
N SER A 414 -1.30 -2.91 30.23
CA SER A 414 -2.38 -3.90 30.17
C SER A 414 -3.61 -3.40 29.41
N PHE A 415 -3.79 -2.08 29.34
CA PHE A 415 -4.91 -1.44 28.63
C PHE A 415 -4.49 -0.35 27.63
N ALA A 416 -3.28 0.22 27.75
CA ALA A 416 -2.75 1.25 26.85
C ALA A 416 -1.36 0.85 26.32
N PRO A 417 -1.27 -0.17 25.42
CA PRO A 417 0.00 -0.62 24.88
C PRO A 417 0.66 0.48 24.04
N VAL A 418 1.79 1.01 24.53
CA VAL A 418 2.54 2.08 23.86
C VAL A 418 3.08 1.61 22.49
N ASP A 419 3.28 0.28 22.29
CA ASP A 419 3.83 -0.30 21.05
C ASP A 419 2.84 -0.32 19.89
N LEU A 420 1.54 -0.14 20.17
CA LEU A 420 0.56 0.02 19.11
C LEU A 420 0.54 1.47 18.69
N PRO A 421 0.34 1.73 17.38
CA PRO A 421 0.13 3.09 16.95
C PRO A 421 -1.22 3.47 17.59
N MET A 422 -1.16 4.33 18.60
CA MET A 422 -2.29 4.84 19.38
C MET A 422 -2.10 6.35 19.44
N SER A 423 -3.10 7.16 19.10
CA SER A 423 -2.98 8.63 19.18
C SER A 423 -2.81 9.10 20.64
N ALA A 424 -2.40 10.35 20.84
CA ALA A 424 -2.34 10.92 22.19
C ALA A 424 -3.71 10.90 22.88
N ASP A 425 -4.75 11.11 22.10
CA ASP A 425 -6.14 11.06 22.52
C ASP A 425 -6.59 9.66 22.92
N GLU A 426 -6.40 8.67 22.05
CA GLU A 426 -6.75 7.28 22.36
C GLU A 426 -6.04 6.77 23.62
N PHE A 427 -4.79 7.19 23.83
CA PHE A 427 -4.04 6.84 25.03
C PHE A 427 -4.58 7.51 26.29
N ALA A 428 -4.83 8.82 26.22
CA ALA A 428 -5.44 9.55 27.32
C ALA A 428 -6.82 8.99 27.66
N ALA A 429 -7.57 8.61 26.63
CA ALA A 429 -8.87 7.99 26.78
C ALA A 429 -8.83 6.65 27.47
N ALA A 430 -7.88 5.80 27.09
CA ALA A 430 -7.67 4.52 27.71
C ALA A 430 -7.28 4.68 29.19
N CYS A 431 -6.40 5.63 29.52
CA CYS A 431 -6.00 5.91 30.90
C CYS A 431 -7.16 6.42 31.76
N THR A 432 -7.94 7.38 31.25
CA THR A 432 -9.15 7.88 31.93
C THR A 432 -10.17 6.77 32.16
N ALA A 433 -10.44 5.94 31.15
CA ALA A 433 -11.41 4.86 31.24
C ALA A 433 -11.04 3.77 32.27
N HIS A 434 -9.75 3.65 32.61
CA HIS A 434 -9.25 2.71 33.62
C HIS A 434 -8.90 3.42 34.95
N ALA A 435 -9.23 4.70 35.09
CA ALA A 435 -8.92 5.52 36.26
C ALA A 435 -7.44 5.38 36.69
N TYR A 436 -6.52 5.45 35.72
CA TYR A 436 -5.10 5.26 35.99
C TYR A 436 -4.58 6.34 36.96
N PRO A 437 -3.97 5.99 38.10
CA PRO A 437 -3.67 6.98 39.15
C PRO A 437 -2.76 8.11 38.67
N LEU A 438 -3.12 9.36 38.99
CA LEU A 438 -2.31 10.53 38.59
C LEU A 438 -0.95 10.56 39.31
N GLU A 439 -0.84 9.96 40.48
CA GLU A 439 0.44 9.77 41.17
C GLU A 439 1.37 8.86 40.36
N HIS A 440 0.82 7.83 39.70
CA HIS A 440 1.60 6.99 38.79
C HIS A 440 2.02 7.77 37.55
N VAL A 441 1.15 8.63 37.01
CA VAL A 441 1.48 9.53 35.90
C VAL A 441 2.65 10.42 36.27
N ASP A 442 2.55 11.17 37.38
CA ASP A 442 3.60 12.07 37.85
C ASP A 442 4.91 11.31 38.08
N ARG A 443 4.84 10.14 38.73
CA ARG A 443 6.01 9.29 38.99
C ARG A 443 6.66 8.78 37.71
N LEU A 444 5.87 8.37 36.71
CA LEU A 444 6.38 7.88 35.43
C LEU A 444 6.97 9.00 34.57
N ILE A 445 6.39 10.20 34.57
CA ILE A 445 6.95 11.36 33.87
C ILE A 445 8.28 11.77 34.51
N LEU A 446 8.30 11.88 35.84
CA LEU A 446 9.50 12.22 36.59
C LEU A 446 10.60 11.18 36.36
N TRP A 447 10.25 9.90 36.30
CA TRP A 447 11.19 8.84 35.96
C TRP A 447 11.67 8.89 34.49
N ALA A 448 10.77 9.07 33.53
CA ALA A 448 11.08 9.08 32.10
C ALA A 448 11.98 10.25 31.71
N THR A 449 11.96 11.33 32.51
CA THR A 449 12.77 12.53 32.36
C THR A 449 13.98 12.56 33.29
N ASP A 450 14.32 11.44 33.96
CA ASP A 450 15.40 11.34 34.95
C ASP A 450 15.35 12.45 36.04
N GLY A 451 14.16 12.97 36.34
CA GLY A 451 13.92 14.00 37.35
C GLY A 451 13.84 15.45 36.82
N GLU A 452 14.06 15.67 35.51
CA GLU A 452 14.10 17.02 34.93
C GLU A 452 12.72 17.70 34.89
N VAL A 453 11.64 16.92 34.77
CA VAL A 453 10.28 17.44 34.73
C VAL A 453 9.52 16.97 35.96
N VAL A 454 9.19 17.92 36.84
CA VAL A 454 8.32 17.68 37.99
C VAL A 454 6.90 18.09 37.63
N THR A 455 6.02 17.09 37.48
CA THR A 455 4.58 17.32 37.34
C THR A 455 3.88 17.09 38.68
N GLN A 456 2.75 17.77 38.87
CA GLN A 456 1.97 17.73 40.11
C GLN A 456 0.49 17.48 39.81
N PHE A 457 0.20 16.64 38.81
CA PHE A 457 -1.16 16.36 38.38
C PHE A 457 -2.01 15.75 39.50
N ALA A 458 -1.42 14.92 40.37
CA ALA A 458 -2.11 14.29 41.49
C ALA A 458 -2.69 15.29 42.50
N ILE A 459 -2.07 16.46 42.66
CA ILE A 459 -2.54 17.53 43.57
C ILE A 459 -3.27 18.66 42.84
N GLY A 460 -3.68 18.43 41.59
CA GLY A 460 -4.35 19.43 40.75
C GLY A 460 -3.43 20.53 40.22
N GLY A 461 -2.11 20.38 40.39
CA GLY A 461 -1.12 21.26 39.79
C GLY A 461 -1.01 21.00 38.28
N GLN A 462 -0.76 22.05 37.51
CA GLN A 462 -0.34 21.90 36.12
C GLN A 462 1.14 21.46 36.09
N ALA A 463 1.57 20.80 35.02
CA ALA A 463 2.99 20.56 34.79
C ALA A 463 3.72 21.92 34.78
N ALA A 464 4.54 22.18 35.79
CA ALA A 464 5.45 23.31 35.76
C ALA A 464 6.68 22.87 34.97
N PRO A 465 6.92 23.39 33.75
CA PRO A 465 8.23 23.21 33.14
C PRO A 465 9.28 23.77 34.10
N CYS A 466 10.41 23.07 34.27
CA CYS A 466 11.52 23.58 35.07
C CYS A 466 12.03 24.87 34.40
N LEU A 467 11.54 26.01 34.86
CA LEU A 467 11.84 27.36 34.35
C LEU A 467 13.23 27.83 34.81
N SER A 468 14.28 27.09 34.50
CA SER A 468 15.66 27.59 34.62
C SER A 468 16.18 28.25 33.34
N SER A 469 15.32 28.60 32.36
CA SER A 469 15.78 29.28 31.14
C SER A 469 14.84 30.25 30.43
N LEU A 470 13.64 30.58 30.92
CA LEU A 470 12.77 31.55 30.25
C LEU A 470 12.15 32.54 31.25
N GLY A 471 12.45 33.84 31.05
CA GLY A 471 12.02 34.94 31.90
C GLY A 471 10.68 35.57 31.48
N SER A 472 9.92 35.91 32.52
CA SER A 472 8.90 36.98 32.71
C SER A 472 7.67 37.10 31.81
N ASP A 473 6.52 36.75 32.41
CA ASP A 473 5.27 37.51 32.64
C ASP A 473 4.59 38.34 31.54
N ILE A 474 3.42 37.88 31.09
CA ILE A 474 2.26 38.73 30.68
C ILE A 474 0.95 37.99 31.05
N PRO A 475 -0.05 38.64 31.70
CA PRO A 475 -1.37 38.05 31.95
C PRO A 475 -2.41 38.55 30.94
N LEU A 476 -3.26 37.67 30.40
CA LEU A 476 -4.56 38.11 29.88
C LEU A 476 -5.63 37.02 29.85
N ALA A 477 -6.84 37.47 30.16
CA ALA A 477 -8.05 36.70 30.33
C ALA A 477 -9.09 37.01 29.22
N PHE A 478 -10.03 36.07 29.06
CA PHE A 478 -11.38 36.16 28.47
C PHE A 478 -11.63 35.99 26.94
N LEU A 479 -12.43 34.94 26.65
CA LEU A 479 -13.45 34.67 25.59
C LEU A 479 -12.97 34.53 24.12
N LEU A 480 -13.36 33.48 23.38
CA LEU A 480 -14.71 33.25 22.84
C LEU A 480 -15.02 31.76 22.55
N HIS A 481 -16.18 31.28 23.01
CA HIS A 481 -16.76 29.99 22.64
C HIS A 481 -17.57 30.09 21.34
N GLY A 482 -17.32 29.18 20.39
CA GLY A 482 -18.17 28.93 19.23
C GLY A 482 -19.16 27.76 19.50
N PRO A 483 -20.40 27.78 18.98
CA PRO A 483 -21.42 26.82 19.34
C PRO A 483 -21.48 25.70 18.30
N CYS A 484 -20.82 24.57 18.58
CA CYS A 484 -21.21 23.18 18.24
C CYS A 484 -19.99 22.25 18.30
N ARG A 485 -19.26 22.23 19.41
CA ARG A 485 -18.30 21.14 19.67
C ARG A 485 -19.03 20.03 20.43
N ILE A 486 -19.01 18.81 19.91
CA ILE A 486 -18.98 17.62 20.78
C ILE A 486 -17.84 17.89 21.76
N PRO A 487 -17.98 17.68 23.09
CA PRO A 487 -16.91 18.00 24.03
C PRO A 487 -15.58 17.49 23.47
N ASP A 488 -14.52 18.31 23.48
CA ASP A 488 -13.15 17.94 23.08
C ASP A 488 -12.57 16.75 23.91
N THR A 489 -13.44 16.09 24.69
CA THR A 489 -13.21 15.05 25.67
C THR A 489 -13.98 13.76 25.37
N MET A 490 -14.38 13.46 24.12
CA MET A 490 -14.90 12.12 23.74
C MET A 490 -13.83 11.00 23.83
N ASN A 491 -12.82 11.22 24.67
CA ASN A 491 -11.70 10.38 25.05
C ASN A 491 -12.12 9.39 26.14
N CYS A 492 -13.20 8.65 25.96
CA CYS A 492 -13.40 7.41 26.69
C CYS A 492 -14.05 6.45 25.72
N ASN A 493 -13.46 5.26 25.54
CA ASN A 493 -14.07 4.19 24.77
C ASN A 493 -15.56 4.01 25.14
N HIS A 494 -15.89 4.21 26.42
CA HIS A 494 -17.26 4.17 26.93
C HIS A 494 -18.19 5.23 26.30
N GLU A 495 -17.79 6.49 26.20
CA GLU A 495 -18.61 7.56 25.61
C GLU A 495 -18.81 7.35 24.11
N LEU A 496 -17.76 6.91 23.41
CA LEU A 496 -17.86 6.51 22.02
C LEU A 496 -18.87 5.37 21.84
N PHE A 497 -18.83 4.34 22.70
CA PHE A 497 -19.81 3.24 22.66
C PHE A 497 -21.23 3.70 23.01
N GLN A 498 -21.41 4.56 24.01
CA GLN A 498 -22.72 5.10 24.36
C GLN A 498 -23.29 5.96 23.23
N ALA A 499 -22.45 6.77 22.57
CA ALA A 499 -22.84 7.53 21.40
C ALA A 499 -23.20 6.60 20.23
N ALA A 500 -22.40 5.55 19.98
CA ALA A 500 -22.72 4.53 18.99
C ALA A 500 -24.09 3.89 19.25
N GLN A 501 -24.38 3.52 20.50
CA GLN A 501 -25.67 2.93 20.91
C GLN A 501 -26.83 3.92 20.75
N THR A 502 -26.62 5.18 21.13
CA THR A 502 -27.63 6.25 20.98
C THR A 502 -27.95 6.50 19.50
N LEU A 503 -26.91 6.55 18.66
CA LEU A 503 -27.06 6.70 17.21
C LEU A 503 -27.69 5.46 16.57
N ALA A 504 -27.37 4.26 17.07
CA ALA A 504 -28.02 3.02 16.64
C ALA A 504 -29.53 3.06 16.87
N ALA A 505 -29.94 3.41 18.10
CA ALA A 505 -31.36 3.58 18.44
C ALA A 505 -32.02 4.71 17.66
N GLY A 506 -31.26 5.75 17.29
CA GLY A 506 -31.73 6.84 16.45
C GLY A 506 -31.89 6.46 14.96
N LEU A 507 -31.18 5.44 14.48
CA LEU A 507 -31.30 4.89 13.12
C LEU A 507 -32.36 3.80 13.00
N ASP A 508 -32.77 3.18 14.12
CA ASP A 508 -33.71 2.07 14.15
C ASP A 508 -35.09 2.52 14.69
N PRO A 509 -36.19 2.41 13.92
CA PRO A 509 -36.29 1.81 12.59
C PRO A 509 -35.81 2.73 11.46
N PRO A 510 -35.30 2.18 10.34
CA PRO A 510 -34.65 2.96 9.30
C PRO A 510 -35.59 3.93 8.58
N PHE A 511 -36.88 3.59 8.45
CA PHE A 511 -37.88 4.46 7.81
C PHE A 511 -38.41 5.58 8.70
N ALA A 512 -38.01 5.62 9.97
CA ALA A 512 -38.39 6.68 10.88
C ALA A 512 -37.23 7.07 11.82
N PRO A 513 -36.09 7.54 11.28
CA PRO A 513 -34.92 7.84 12.10
C PRO A 513 -35.19 9.01 13.04
N SER A 514 -34.83 8.84 14.30
CA SER A 514 -34.98 9.82 15.37
C SER A 514 -33.64 10.46 15.79
N LEU A 515 -32.58 10.28 14.99
CA LEU A 515 -31.28 10.90 15.19
C LEU A 515 -31.18 12.31 14.58
N CYS A 516 -30.29 13.13 15.15
CA CYS A 516 -29.91 14.41 14.54
C CYS A 516 -28.84 14.18 13.45
N PRO A 517 -29.09 14.57 12.19
CA PRO A 517 -28.18 14.30 11.06
C PRO A 517 -26.79 14.92 11.24
N PHE A 518 -26.70 16.08 11.90
CA PHE A 518 -25.43 16.76 12.17
C PHE A 518 -24.63 16.11 13.31
N CYS A 519 -25.30 15.64 14.37
CA CYS A 519 -24.64 14.84 15.40
C CYS A 519 -24.08 13.53 14.82
N PHE A 520 -24.83 12.90 13.90
CA PHE A 520 -24.35 11.72 13.20
C PHE A 520 -23.16 12.04 12.29
N ALA A 521 -23.19 13.15 11.55
CA ALA A 521 -22.06 13.61 10.75
C ALA A 521 -20.78 13.78 11.57
N LEU A 522 -20.86 14.50 12.69
CA LEU A 522 -19.73 14.69 13.59
C LEU A 522 -19.18 13.35 14.09
N TYR A 523 -20.07 12.43 14.49
CA TYR A 523 -19.64 11.09 14.91
C TYR A 523 -18.99 10.28 13.76
N VAL A 524 -19.54 10.35 12.54
CA VAL A 524 -19.00 9.65 11.38
C VAL A 524 -17.64 10.22 10.98
N GLU A 525 -17.44 11.54 11.06
CA GLU A 525 -16.14 12.18 10.82
C GLU A 525 -15.10 11.80 11.88
N GLU A 526 -15.47 11.32 13.06
CA GLU A 526 -14.52 10.67 13.98
C GLU A 526 -14.19 9.23 13.55
N VAL A 527 -15.19 8.49 13.03
CA VAL A 527 -15.01 7.08 12.61
C VAL A 527 -14.22 6.95 11.30
N LYS A 528 -14.41 7.85 10.32
CA LYS A 528 -13.80 7.75 8.97
C LYS A 528 -12.27 7.93 8.94
N PRO A 529 -11.66 8.95 9.58
CA PRO A 529 -10.22 9.20 9.49
C PRO A 529 -9.42 8.19 10.31
N ASN A 530 -10.05 7.58 11.31
CA ASN A 530 -9.41 6.68 12.23
C ASN A 530 -9.90 5.24 12.03
N GLU A 531 -9.24 4.51 11.12
CA GLU A 531 -9.49 3.07 10.90
C GLU A 531 -9.47 2.25 12.21
N ARG A 532 -8.79 2.75 13.26
CA ARG A 532 -8.77 2.10 14.59
C ARG A 532 -10.09 2.26 15.34
N ILE A 533 -10.79 3.38 15.22
CA ILE A 533 -12.10 3.58 15.87
C ILE A 533 -13.10 2.55 15.32
N ALA A 534 -13.12 2.34 13.99
CA ALA A 534 -13.91 1.27 13.41
C ALA A 534 -13.53 -0.11 14.00
N HIS A 535 -12.24 -0.38 14.21
CA HIS A 535 -11.77 -1.62 14.87
C HIS A 535 -12.11 -1.74 16.35
N LEU A 536 -12.23 -0.63 17.08
CA LEU A 536 -12.68 -0.60 18.48
C LEU A 536 -14.19 -0.84 18.58
N LEU A 537 -14.96 -0.30 17.62
CA LEU A 537 -16.40 -0.48 17.53
C LEU A 537 -16.81 -1.87 17.03
N GLN A 538 -16.05 -2.51 16.14
CA GLN A 538 -16.37 -3.85 15.63
C GLN A 538 -16.62 -4.90 16.74
N PRO A 539 -15.82 -4.98 17.82
CA PRO A 539 -16.04 -5.89 18.95
C PRO A 539 -17.32 -5.70 19.77
N LYS A 540 -17.80 -4.46 19.93
CA LYS A 540 -18.80 -4.10 20.96
C LYS A 540 -19.97 -3.26 20.44
N GLY A 541 -19.82 -2.59 19.30
CA GLY A 541 -20.80 -1.71 18.68
C GLY A 541 -21.67 -2.41 17.62
N HIS A 542 -22.05 -3.67 17.82
CA HIS A 542 -22.82 -4.43 16.80
C HIS A 542 -24.16 -3.78 16.50
N SER A 543 -24.86 -3.23 17.50
CA SER A 543 -26.14 -2.54 17.30
C SER A 543 -26.00 -1.34 16.36
N PHE A 544 -24.92 -0.56 16.51
CA PHE A 544 -24.62 0.56 15.64
C PHE A 544 -24.39 0.11 14.19
N TRP A 545 -23.57 -0.90 13.98
CA TRP A 545 -23.32 -1.41 12.64
C TRP A 545 -24.55 -2.06 12.01
N ASN A 546 -25.34 -2.82 12.78
CA ASN A 546 -26.60 -3.41 12.33
C ASN A 546 -27.60 -2.32 11.90
N ALA A 547 -27.81 -1.29 12.72
CA ALA A 547 -28.73 -0.20 12.40
C ALA A 547 -28.26 0.61 11.17
N THR A 548 -26.95 0.86 11.07
CA THR A 548 -26.36 1.54 9.91
C THR A 548 -26.50 0.70 8.63
N MET A 549 -26.26 -0.62 8.72
CA MET A 549 -26.42 -1.53 7.58
C MET A 549 -27.89 -1.66 7.18
N ALA A 550 -28.81 -1.72 8.15
CA ALA A 550 -30.26 -1.74 7.90
C ALA A 550 -30.72 -0.45 7.21
N PHE A 551 -30.24 0.72 7.65
CA PHE A 551 -30.53 1.98 6.99
C PHE A 551 -30.03 2.01 5.54
N VAL A 552 -28.81 1.54 5.30
CA VAL A 552 -28.18 1.53 3.97
C VAL A 552 -28.81 0.50 3.02
N CYS A 553 -29.28 -0.63 3.54
CA CYS A 553 -29.91 -1.71 2.77
C CYS A 553 -31.45 -1.65 2.71
N ALA A 554 -32.07 -0.63 3.31
CA ALA A 554 -33.51 -0.47 3.26
C ALA A 554 -33.99 -0.15 1.84
N ASP A 555 -35.19 -0.61 1.52
CA ASP A 555 -35.85 -0.31 0.25
C ASP A 555 -36.37 1.14 0.27
N TRP A 556 -35.55 2.05 -0.26
CA TRP A 556 -35.87 3.45 -0.36
C TRP A 556 -36.72 3.68 -1.61
N THR A 557 -37.86 4.37 -1.51
CA THR A 557 -38.56 4.99 -2.65
C THR A 557 -38.41 6.51 -2.53
N PRO A 558 -38.60 7.30 -3.60
CA PRO A 558 -38.54 8.76 -3.50
C PRO A 558 -39.42 9.34 -2.39
N GLU A 559 -40.61 8.76 -2.19
CA GLU A 559 -41.56 9.17 -1.14
C GLU A 559 -41.01 8.85 0.27
N ARG A 560 -40.39 7.67 0.44
CA ARG A 560 -39.75 7.30 1.71
C ARG A 560 -38.54 8.20 2.00
N GLN A 561 -37.74 8.55 0.99
CA GLN A 561 -36.60 9.45 1.13
C GLN A 561 -37.02 10.87 1.52
N ASP A 562 -38.08 11.38 0.91
CA ASP A 562 -38.66 12.68 1.25
C ASP A 562 -39.24 12.68 2.67
N SER A 563 -40.00 11.63 3.02
CA SER A 563 -40.53 11.45 4.37
C SER A 563 -39.41 11.42 5.43
N VAL A 564 -38.35 10.65 5.19
CA VAL A 564 -37.19 10.57 6.09
C VAL A 564 -36.41 11.88 6.12
N SER A 565 -36.27 12.59 4.99
CA SER A 565 -35.63 13.91 4.97
C SER A 565 -36.39 14.91 5.84
N LYS A 566 -37.73 14.94 5.74
CA LYS A 566 -38.60 15.78 6.59
C LYS A 566 -38.49 15.40 8.07
N GLN A 567 -38.37 14.11 8.37
CA GLN A 567 -38.19 13.64 9.73
C GLN A 567 -36.82 14.02 10.30
N LEU A 568 -35.73 13.76 9.58
CA LEU A 568 -34.37 14.16 9.95
C LEU A 568 -34.27 15.68 10.13
N LEU A 569 -34.98 16.47 9.31
CA LEU A 569 -35.07 17.92 9.49
C LEU A 569 -35.72 18.26 10.83
N ARG A 570 -36.91 17.71 11.11
CA ARG A 570 -37.62 17.95 12.39
C ARG A 570 -36.77 17.56 13.59
N THR A 571 -36.05 16.44 13.51
CA THR A 571 -35.16 15.98 14.57
C THR A 571 -33.93 16.87 14.72
N GLY A 572 -33.33 17.30 13.61
CA GLY A 572 -32.23 18.27 13.60
C GLY A 572 -32.62 19.60 14.21
N LEU A 573 -33.79 20.14 13.85
CA LEU A 573 -34.34 21.38 14.40
C LEU A 573 -34.63 21.31 15.91
N LYS A 574 -35.01 20.13 16.41
CA LYS A 574 -35.22 19.88 17.84
C LYS A 574 -33.92 19.57 18.60
N CYS A 575 -32.80 19.40 17.90
CA CYS A 575 -31.55 19.01 18.50
C CYS A 575 -30.94 20.20 19.25
N ARG A 576 -30.95 20.14 20.58
CA ARG A 576 -30.34 21.18 21.45
C ARG A 576 -28.83 21.35 21.25
N ARG A 577 -28.15 20.38 20.61
CA ARG A 577 -26.70 20.42 20.37
C ARG A 577 -26.31 21.14 19.08
N CYS A 578 -27.16 21.11 18.06
CA CYS A 578 -26.84 21.62 16.72
C CYS A 578 -27.71 22.84 16.42
N ALA A 579 -27.30 24.02 16.91
CA ALA A 579 -27.97 25.27 16.59
C ALA A 579 -27.62 25.70 15.15
N HIS A 580 -28.55 25.45 14.22
CA HIS A 580 -28.66 26.01 12.86
C HIS A 580 -27.36 26.30 12.08
N THR A 581 -26.72 25.26 11.59
CA THR A 581 -25.88 25.33 10.38
C THR A 581 -26.72 24.93 9.16
N GLY A 582 -26.50 25.58 8.02
CA GLY A 582 -27.36 25.49 6.82
C GLY A 582 -27.82 24.07 6.44
N SER A 583 -29.05 23.97 5.93
CA SER A 583 -29.63 22.69 5.52
C SER A 583 -29.02 22.22 4.20
N PRO A 584 -28.44 21.02 4.11
CA PRO A 584 -28.13 20.40 2.82
C PRO A 584 -29.43 20.20 2.02
N HIS A 585 -29.31 20.17 0.68
CA HIS A 585 -30.44 20.03 -0.24
C HIS A 585 -31.21 18.71 -0.09
N SER A 586 -30.59 17.65 0.47
CA SER A 586 -31.24 16.40 0.86
C SER A 586 -30.61 15.84 2.13
N LEU A 587 -31.33 15.92 3.26
CA LEU A 587 -30.87 15.36 4.53
C LEU A 587 -30.80 13.84 4.50
N PHE A 588 -31.70 13.17 3.76
CA PHE A 588 -31.58 11.73 3.51
C PHE A 588 -30.26 11.40 2.81
N GLY A 589 -29.96 12.05 1.68
CA GLY A 589 -28.74 11.76 0.91
C GLY A 589 -27.47 12.02 1.72
N PHE A 590 -27.50 13.06 2.58
CA PHE A 590 -26.43 13.36 3.52
C PHE A 590 -26.21 12.23 4.55
N VAL A 591 -27.26 11.81 5.27
CA VAL A 591 -27.17 10.72 6.27
C VAL A 591 -26.83 9.38 5.61
N PHE A 592 -27.40 9.09 4.44
CA PHE A 592 -27.10 7.88 3.67
C PHE A 592 -25.62 7.81 3.28
N GLY A 593 -25.05 8.91 2.78
CA GLY A 593 -23.63 9.00 2.45
C GLY A 593 -22.71 8.77 3.66
N LEU A 594 -23.09 9.29 4.84
CA LEU A 594 -22.37 9.10 6.09
C LEU A 594 -22.45 7.64 6.58
N ALA A 595 -23.66 7.08 6.66
CA ALA A 595 -23.91 5.70 7.07
C ALA A 595 -23.15 4.70 6.19
N ARG A 596 -23.21 4.90 4.86
CA ARG A 596 -22.46 4.10 3.89
C ARG A 596 -20.96 4.17 4.11
N SER A 597 -20.41 5.33 4.45
CA SER A 597 -18.98 5.50 4.69
C SER A 597 -18.54 4.77 5.96
N CYS A 598 -19.36 4.81 7.02
CA CYS A 598 -19.15 4.02 8.22
C CYS A 598 -19.10 2.51 7.92
N ILE A 599 -20.07 1.99 7.15
CA ILE A 599 -20.08 0.58 6.75
C ILE A 599 -18.84 0.22 5.93
N HIS A 600 -18.46 1.07 4.98
CA HIS A 600 -17.26 0.85 4.18
C HIS A 600 -15.99 0.75 5.04
N ALA A 601 -15.79 1.70 5.96
CA ALA A 601 -14.67 1.69 6.90
C ALA A 601 -14.69 0.43 7.80
N ALA A 602 -15.87 0.02 8.26
CA ALA A 602 -16.04 -1.19 9.04
C ALA A 602 -15.71 -2.47 8.25
N LEU A 603 -15.83 -2.47 6.92
CA LEU A 603 -15.60 -3.67 6.11
C LEU A 603 -14.19 -3.74 5.50
N ILE A 604 -13.45 -2.64 5.36
CA ILE A 604 -12.18 -2.57 4.60
C ILE A 604 -10.96 -3.26 5.24
N ASN A 605 -11.05 -3.76 6.48
CA ASN A 605 -9.90 -4.24 7.27
C ASN A 605 -8.88 -5.12 6.47
N PRO A 606 -7.69 -4.58 6.12
CA PRO A 606 -6.72 -5.28 5.27
C PRO A 606 -5.95 -6.37 6.02
N ILE A 607 -5.89 -6.32 7.35
CA ILE A 607 -5.09 -7.23 8.20
C ILE A 607 -5.72 -8.62 8.28
N ASP A 608 -7.02 -8.72 8.02
CA ASP A 608 -7.78 -9.96 8.07
C ASP A 608 -8.55 -10.16 6.76
N ARG A 609 -7.92 -10.25 5.58
CA ARG A 609 -8.63 -10.72 4.35
C ARG A 609 -9.42 -11.99 4.71
N TYR A 610 -10.73 -11.83 4.83
CA TYR A 610 -11.58 -12.45 5.86
C TYR A 610 -11.87 -13.92 5.57
N LYS A 611 -11.86 -14.77 6.60
CA LYS A 611 -12.10 -16.23 6.52
C LYS A 611 -13.56 -16.59 6.86
N GLY A 612 -14.52 -15.84 6.30
CA GLY A 612 -15.94 -16.00 6.60
C GLY A 612 -16.37 -15.40 7.94
N PHE A 613 -17.63 -15.62 8.33
CA PHE A 613 -18.19 -15.10 9.58
C PHE A 613 -17.55 -15.81 10.81
N GLY A 614 -17.14 -15.04 11.83
CA GLY A 614 -16.89 -15.59 13.18
C GLY A 614 -15.47 -16.08 13.57
N ARG A 615 -14.38 -15.79 12.84
CA ARG A 615 -13.01 -16.17 13.30
C ARG A 615 -12.57 -15.42 14.57
N LYS A 616 -12.98 -14.16 14.70
CA LYS A 616 -12.96 -13.38 15.95
C LYS A 616 -14.44 -13.23 16.35
N PRO A 617 -15.00 -14.12 17.19
CA PRO A 617 -16.44 -14.21 17.44
C PRO A 617 -17.06 -12.93 18.02
N HIS A 618 -16.25 -11.93 18.34
CA HIS A 618 -16.67 -10.63 18.83
C HIS A 618 -16.74 -9.56 17.74
N ARG A 619 -16.16 -9.71 16.54
CA ARG A 619 -16.11 -8.61 15.55
C ARG A 619 -17.27 -8.66 14.55
N TRP A 620 -17.97 -7.54 14.41
CA TRP A 620 -18.99 -7.34 13.38
C TRP A 620 -18.38 -7.39 11.96
N PRO A 621 -19.05 -8.04 10.97
CA PRO A 621 -20.26 -8.84 11.13
C PRO A 621 -19.92 -10.25 11.64
N THR A 622 -20.69 -10.73 12.63
CA THR A 622 -20.58 -12.10 13.16
C THR A 622 -21.53 -13.07 12.47
N THR A 623 -22.58 -12.59 11.80
CA THR A 623 -23.53 -13.42 11.06
C THR A 623 -23.91 -12.77 9.72
N ALA A 624 -24.55 -13.55 8.83
CA ALA A 624 -25.02 -13.03 7.55
C ALA A 624 -26.17 -12.02 7.73
N GLU A 625 -27.03 -12.21 8.71
CA GLU A 625 -28.19 -11.35 9.00
C GLU A 625 -27.76 -9.96 9.45
N GLN A 626 -26.64 -9.86 10.18
CA GLN A 626 -26.06 -8.56 10.55
C GLN A 626 -25.58 -7.77 9.33
N LEU A 627 -25.08 -8.47 8.31
CA LEU A 627 -24.61 -7.86 7.07
C LEU A 627 -25.75 -7.66 6.06
N PHE A 628 -26.77 -8.50 6.10
CA PHE A 628 -27.92 -8.49 5.18
C PHE A 628 -29.22 -8.50 6.01
N PRO A 629 -29.58 -7.37 6.65
CA PRO A 629 -30.70 -7.31 7.60
C PRO A 629 -32.06 -7.64 6.98
N TYR A 630 -32.20 -7.55 5.65
CA TYR A 630 -33.41 -7.93 4.92
C TYR A 630 -33.26 -9.22 4.11
N GLY A 631 -32.21 -10.00 4.37
CA GLY A 631 -31.74 -11.07 3.50
C GLY A 631 -30.86 -10.53 2.36
N ALA A 632 -29.97 -11.38 1.84
CA ALA A 632 -28.97 -10.97 0.85
C ALA A 632 -29.63 -10.43 -0.42
N GLU A 633 -30.68 -11.09 -0.92
CA GLU A 633 -31.37 -10.71 -2.14
C GLU A 633 -31.96 -9.29 -2.09
N ARG A 634 -32.76 -9.00 -1.06
CA ARG A 634 -33.36 -7.67 -0.89
C ARG A 634 -32.32 -6.60 -0.56
N SER A 635 -31.35 -6.93 0.29
CA SER A 635 -30.31 -5.98 0.71
C SER A 635 -29.41 -5.58 -0.46
N ILE A 636 -29.03 -6.52 -1.32
CA ILE A 636 -28.23 -6.25 -2.53
C ILE A 636 -29.05 -5.55 -3.60
N SER A 637 -30.32 -5.92 -3.78
CA SER A 637 -31.23 -5.22 -4.70
C SER A 637 -31.36 -3.74 -4.35
N ALA A 638 -31.60 -3.43 -3.06
CA ALA A 638 -31.68 -2.05 -2.58
C ALA A 638 -30.39 -1.25 -2.83
N LEU A 639 -29.21 -1.87 -2.69
CA LEU A 639 -27.93 -1.22 -3.01
C LEU A 639 -27.76 -1.01 -4.52
N ALA A 640 -28.09 -2.01 -5.34
CA ALA A 640 -28.02 -1.93 -6.79
C ALA A 640 -28.96 -0.86 -7.35
N ASP A 641 -30.14 -0.71 -6.75
CA ASP A 641 -31.11 0.32 -7.11
C ASP A 641 -30.58 1.75 -6.91
N ARG A 642 -29.64 1.92 -5.98
CA ARG A 642 -29.10 3.22 -5.53
C ARG A 642 -27.73 3.56 -6.10
N ILE A 643 -27.14 2.67 -6.90
CA ILE A 643 -25.76 2.79 -7.37
C ILE A 643 -25.51 3.99 -8.28
N GLU A 644 -26.54 4.44 -9.00
CA GLU A 644 -26.47 5.59 -9.90
C GLU A 644 -26.64 6.92 -9.14
N GLU A 645 -27.55 6.98 -8.18
CA GLU A 645 -27.81 8.17 -7.36
C GLU A 645 -26.66 8.44 -6.38
N TYR A 646 -26.06 7.36 -5.84
CA TYR A 646 -24.98 7.43 -4.87
C TYR A 646 -23.77 6.63 -5.39
N PRO A 647 -22.86 7.23 -6.20
CA PRO A 647 -21.71 6.55 -6.80
C PRO A 647 -20.83 5.81 -5.79
N ASN A 648 -20.82 6.33 -4.57
CA ASN A 648 -20.15 5.81 -3.40
C ASN A 648 -20.64 4.41 -2.95
N VAL A 649 -21.89 4.02 -3.25
CA VAL A 649 -22.42 2.67 -2.95
C VAL A 649 -21.54 1.57 -3.57
N LYS A 650 -20.93 1.84 -4.73
CA LYS A 650 -20.02 0.91 -5.43
C LYS A 650 -18.93 0.37 -4.52
N ALA A 651 -18.36 1.20 -3.65
CA ALA A 651 -17.28 0.78 -2.77
C ALA A 651 -17.75 -0.10 -1.60
N VAL A 652 -19.01 0.02 -1.13
CA VAL A 652 -19.58 -1.02 -0.25
C VAL A 652 -19.76 -2.33 -1.01
N MET A 653 -20.29 -2.28 -2.23
CA MET A 653 -20.50 -3.47 -3.07
C MET A 653 -19.19 -4.19 -3.41
N ILE A 654 -18.10 -3.45 -3.67
CA ILE A 654 -16.76 -4.00 -3.89
C ILE A 654 -16.32 -4.83 -2.68
N VAL A 655 -16.47 -4.29 -1.47
CA VAL A 655 -16.04 -4.99 -0.25
C VAL A 655 -16.96 -6.17 0.06
N LEU A 656 -18.28 -6.03 -0.16
CA LEU A 656 -19.24 -7.12 -0.04
C LEU A 656 -18.95 -8.26 -1.02
N LEU A 657 -18.66 -7.98 -2.29
CA LEU A 657 -18.25 -8.99 -3.27
C LEU A 657 -16.94 -9.65 -2.86
N SER A 658 -15.93 -8.85 -2.53
CA SER A 658 -14.61 -9.37 -2.13
C SER A 658 -14.70 -10.27 -0.90
N SER A 659 -15.63 -10.00 0.02
CA SER A 659 -15.71 -10.67 1.32
C SER A 659 -16.78 -11.75 1.39
N HIS A 660 -17.85 -11.65 0.60
CA HIS A 660 -19.07 -12.46 0.70
C HIS A 660 -19.67 -12.79 -0.67
N ARG A 661 -18.86 -12.91 -1.73
CA ARG A 661 -19.30 -13.16 -3.11
C ARG A 661 -20.44 -14.19 -3.24
N PRO A 662 -20.40 -15.37 -2.59
CA PRO A 662 -21.46 -16.37 -2.77
C PRO A 662 -22.87 -15.90 -2.35
N LEU A 663 -22.95 -14.91 -1.45
CA LEU A 663 -24.20 -14.30 -1.01
C LEU A 663 -24.57 -13.07 -1.84
N VAL A 664 -23.59 -12.40 -2.44
CA VAL A 664 -23.73 -11.08 -3.07
C VAL A 664 -23.87 -11.17 -4.58
N PHE A 665 -23.07 -12.02 -5.23
CA PHE A 665 -23.00 -12.10 -6.68
C PHE A 665 -24.31 -12.56 -7.32
N PRO A 666 -25.00 -13.64 -6.85
CA PRO A 666 -26.22 -14.08 -7.50
C PRO A 666 -27.33 -13.01 -7.53
N PRO A 667 -27.71 -12.37 -6.40
CA PRO A 667 -28.70 -11.28 -6.45
C PRO A 667 -28.24 -10.08 -7.27
N LEU A 668 -26.93 -9.83 -7.35
CA LEU A 668 -26.41 -8.73 -8.13
C LEU A 668 -26.54 -8.95 -9.64
N MET A 669 -26.51 -10.22 -10.08
CA MET A 669 -26.69 -10.58 -11.49
C MET A 669 -28.10 -10.26 -11.99
N ASP A 670 -29.12 -10.31 -11.12
CA ASP A 670 -30.49 -9.89 -11.45
C ASP A 670 -30.55 -8.39 -11.79
N HIS A 671 -29.57 -7.60 -11.36
CA HIS A 671 -29.44 -6.16 -11.62
C HIS A 671 -28.35 -5.82 -12.66
N ARG A 672 -27.81 -6.80 -13.38
CA ARG A 672 -26.66 -6.60 -14.31
C ARG A 672 -26.88 -5.48 -15.34
N GLY A 673 -28.07 -5.38 -15.93
CA GLY A 673 -28.37 -4.39 -16.96
C GLY A 673 -28.32 -2.95 -16.43
N ARG A 674 -28.74 -2.75 -15.16
CA ARG A 674 -28.64 -1.47 -14.46
C ARG A 674 -27.18 -1.13 -14.14
N LEU A 675 -26.43 -2.10 -13.58
CA LEU A 675 -25.01 -1.91 -13.28
C LEU A 675 -24.22 -1.51 -14.53
N ILE A 676 -24.43 -2.21 -15.64
CA ILE A 676 -23.77 -1.92 -16.91
C ILE A 676 -24.13 -0.53 -17.41
N THR A 677 -25.41 -0.14 -17.33
CA THR A 677 -25.84 1.21 -17.71
C THR A 677 -25.15 2.28 -16.86
N CYS A 678 -25.01 2.04 -15.55
CA CYS A 678 -24.25 2.91 -14.65
C CYS A 678 -22.75 2.96 -15.01
N PHE A 679 -22.12 1.82 -15.30
CA PHE A 679 -20.70 1.78 -15.70
C PHE A 679 -20.45 2.53 -17.00
N VAL A 680 -21.30 2.31 -18.02
CA VAL A 680 -21.21 3.02 -19.30
C VAL A 680 -21.35 4.53 -19.12
N LYS A 681 -22.28 4.97 -18.25
CA LYS A 681 -22.45 6.38 -17.91
C LYS A 681 -21.18 6.95 -17.25
N ASP A 682 -20.67 6.29 -16.21
CA ASP A 682 -19.48 6.76 -15.46
C ASP A 682 -18.23 6.83 -16.36
N PHE A 683 -18.01 5.82 -17.21
CA PHE A 683 -16.89 5.80 -18.15
C PHE A 683 -17.01 6.90 -19.22
N ARG A 684 -18.21 7.13 -19.77
CA ARG A 684 -18.45 8.24 -20.71
C ARG A 684 -18.28 9.60 -20.07
N THR A 685 -18.72 9.79 -18.82
CA THR A 685 -18.51 11.03 -18.06
C THR A 685 -17.02 11.27 -17.81
N CYS A 686 -16.26 10.23 -17.47
CA CYS A 686 -14.80 10.31 -17.37
C CYS A 686 -14.18 10.75 -18.70
N ALA A 687 -14.52 10.06 -19.80
CA ALA A 687 -13.95 10.33 -21.12
C ALA A 687 -14.25 11.75 -21.61
N SER A 688 -15.53 12.12 -21.62
CA SER A 688 -15.97 13.46 -22.05
C SER A 688 -15.45 14.58 -21.14
N GLY A 689 -15.34 14.34 -19.83
CA GLY A 689 -14.76 15.29 -18.89
C GLY A 689 -13.29 15.56 -19.19
N PHE A 690 -12.53 14.51 -19.50
CA PHE A 690 -11.14 14.62 -19.91
C PHE A 690 -11.00 15.35 -21.24
N ASP A 691 -11.79 14.99 -22.27
CA ASP A 691 -11.74 15.66 -23.58
C ASP A 691 -12.08 17.15 -23.47
N ALA A 692 -13.09 17.49 -22.66
CA ALA A 692 -13.45 18.89 -22.40
C ALA A 692 -12.37 19.66 -21.62
N ALA A 693 -11.61 18.99 -20.74
CA ALA A 693 -10.47 19.60 -20.07
C ALA A 693 -9.29 19.76 -21.03
N LEU A 694 -9.03 18.77 -21.88
CA LEU A 694 -7.98 18.78 -22.90
C LEU A 694 -8.20 19.91 -23.92
N ALA A 695 -9.43 20.10 -24.38
CA ALA A 695 -9.82 21.14 -25.32
C ALA A 695 -9.60 22.56 -24.79
N LYS A 696 -9.52 22.75 -23.46
CA LYS A 696 -9.25 24.05 -22.82
C LYS A 696 -7.76 24.37 -22.73
N LEU A 697 -6.89 23.38 -22.95
CA LEU A 697 -5.44 23.56 -22.89
C LEU A 697 -4.87 23.88 -24.27
N ARG A 698 -3.89 24.80 -24.32
CA ARG A 698 -3.12 25.02 -25.55
C ARG A 698 -2.16 23.84 -25.76
N GLN A 699 -2.10 23.33 -26.97
CA GLN A 699 -1.14 22.29 -27.37
C GLN A 699 0.24 22.91 -27.65
N PRO A 700 1.35 22.18 -27.40
CA PRO A 700 1.42 20.83 -26.83
C PRO A 700 1.25 20.79 -25.30
N ILE A 701 0.53 19.80 -24.80
CA ILE A 701 0.33 19.60 -23.35
C ILE A 701 1.53 18.88 -22.75
N LEU A 702 2.07 19.43 -21.65
CA LEU A 702 3.13 18.78 -20.87
C LEU A 702 2.63 17.43 -20.35
N PRO A 703 3.43 16.33 -20.47
CA PRO A 703 3.03 15.00 -19.99
C PRO A 703 2.51 15.00 -18.55
N ALA A 704 3.16 15.73 -17.63
CA ALA A 704 2.71 15.84 -16.23
C ALA A 704 1.30 16.45 -16.08
N VAL A 705 0.95 17.43 -16.92
CA VAL A 705 -0.40 18.03 -16.93
C VAL A 705 -1.42 17.03 -17.47
N ARG A 706 -1.05 16.26 -18.50
CA ARG A 706 -1.89 15.17 -19.02
C ARG A 706 -2.11 14.11 -17.94
N SER A 707 -1.07 13.62 -17.27
CA SER A 707 -1.20 12.63 -16.19
C SER A 707 -2.06 13.14 -15.04
N ALA A 708 -1.94 14.42 -14.67
CA ALA A 708 -2.78 15.04 -13.64
C ALA A 708 -4.26 15.12 -14.06
N LEU A 709 -4.54 15.46 -15.32
CA LEU A 709 -5.90 15.45 -15.87
C LEU A 709 -6.47 14.04 -15.92
N VAL A 710 -5.69 13.06 -16.39
CA VAL A 710 -6.07 11.64 -16.40
C VAL A 710 -6.44 11.21 -14.99
N ARG A 711 -5.58 11.46 -14.00
CA ARG A 711 -5.84 11.11 -12.59
C ARG A 711 -7.12 11.78 -12.08
N LYS A 712 -7.28 13.08 -12.33
CA LYS A 712 -8.48 13.84 -11.91
C LYS A 712 -9.76 13.22 -12.47
N HIS A 713 -9.81 12.94 -13.77
CA HIS A 713 -11.02 12.41 -14.40
C HIS A 713 -11.23 10.92 -14.10
N TYR A 714 -10.16 10.15 -13.96
CA TYR A 714 -10.23 8.75 -13.55
C TYR A 714 -10.92 8.57 -12.19
N THR A 715 -10.70 9.47 -11.22
CA THR A 715 -11.40 9.40 -9.92
C THR A 715 -12.92 9.42 -10.03
N SER A 716 -13.50 9.95 -11.13
CA SER A 716 -14.96 9.94 -11.32
C SER A 716 -15.50 8.56 -11.74
N CYS A 717 -14.67 7.67 -12.29
CA CYS A 717 -15.07 6.32 -12.71
C CYS A 717 -14.32 5.19 -11.97
N GLU A 718 -13.40 5.52 -11.06
CA GLU A 718 -12.64 4.55 -10.26
C GLU A 718 -13.54 3.53 -9.56
N GLY A 719 -14.62 3.99 -8.92
CA GLY A 719 -15.57 3.10 -8.25
C GLY A 719 -16.29 2.14 -9.21
N ALA A 720 -16.62 2.59 -10.43
CA ALA A 720 -17.21 1.74 -11.47
C ALA A 720 -16.21 0.70 -11.94
N PHE A 721 -14.96 1.11 -12.16
CA PHE A 721 -13.89 0.22 -12.57
C PHE A 721 -13.56 -0.83 -11.52
N ALA A 722 -13.39 -0.43 -10.26
CA ALA A 722 -13.08 -1.34 -9.17
C ALA A 722 -14.23 -2.34 -8.91
N LEU A 723 -15.48 -1.93 -9.10
CA LEU A 723 -16.64 -2.83 -8.99
C LEU A 723 -16.70 -3.81 -10.16
N LEU A 724 -16.50 -3.34 -11.40
CA LEU A 724 -16.41 -4.19 -12.58
C LEU A 724 -15.29 -5.24 -12.44
N LEU A 725 -14.12 -4.83 -11.92
CA LEU A 725 -13.02 -5.74 -11.64
C LEU A 725 -13.39 -6.75 -10.55
N SER A 726 -14.06 -6.32 -9.48
CA SER A 726 -14.54 -7.22 -8.43
C SER A 726 -15.58 -8.22 -8.94
N LEU A 727 -16.43 -7.81 -9.88
CA LEU A 727 -17.40 -8.69 -10.54
C LEU A 727 -16.75 -9.71 -11.46
N THR A 728 -15.65 -9.37 -12.12
CA THR A 728 -15.06 -10.22 -13.17
C THR A 728 -13.89 -11.07 -12.67
N HIS A 729 -13.06 -10.52 -11.78
CA HIS A 729 -11.80 -11.10 -11.31
C HIS A 729 -11.65 -11.03 -9.77
N GLY A 730 -12.75 -10.79 -9.05
CA GLY A 730 -12.75 -10.70 -7.59
C GLY A 730 -12.46 -12.03 -6.90
N VAL A 731 -12.27 -11.98 -5.57
CA VAL A 731 -12.16 -13.19 -4.74
C VAL A 731 -13.40 -14.06 -4.93
N ASP A 732 -13.21 -15.37 -5.12
CA ASP A 732 -14.24 -16.36 -5.50
C ASP A 732 -14.87 -16.20 -6.89
N SER A 733 -14.38 -15.31 -7.76
CA SER A 733 -14.89 -15.24 -9.12
C SER A 733 -14.55 -16.51 -9.89
N THR A 734 -15.50 -16.99 -10.69
CA THR A 734 -15.23 -18.04 -11.66
C THR A 734 -14.75 -17.43 -12.98
N SER A 735 -14.10 -18.22 -13.82
CA SER A 735 -13.69 -17.80 -15.17
C SER A 735 -14.85 -17.31 -16.04
N ASN A 736 -16.09 -17.73 -15.74
CA ASN A 736 -17.26 -17.39 -16.52
C ASN A 736 -18.00 -16.17 -15.97
N ASP A 737 -17.71 -15.71 -14.76
CA ASP A 737 -18.48 -14.64 -14.11
C ASP A 737 -18.41 -13.34 -14.91
N GLY A 738 -17.23 -13.02 -15.47
CA GLY A 738 -17.06 -11.85 -16.32
C GLY A 738 -17.89 -11.91 -17.61
N TRP A 739 -17.90 -13.07 -18.28
CA TRP A 739 -18.71 -13.28 -19.47
C TRP A 739 -20.21 -13.24 -19.17
N LEU A 740 -20.65 -13.96 -18.12
CA LEU A 740 -22.05 -13.97 -17.67
C LEU A 740 -22.55 -12.55 -17.33
N PHE A 741 -21.69 -11.72 -16.75
CA PHE A 741 -22.00 -10.34 -16.43
C PHE A 741 -22.20 -9.51 -17.70
N CYS A 742 -21.31 -9.66 -18.69
CA CYS A 742 -21.32 -8.85 -19.91
C CYS A 742 -22.26 -9.31 -21.01
N MET A 743 -22.79 -10.53 -20.92
CA MET A 743 -23.63 -11.14 -21.94
C MET A 743 -24.78 -10.22 -22.40
N GLY A 744 -24.83 -9.93 -23.70
CA GLY A 744 -25.84 -9.06 -24.34
C GLY A 744 -25.57 -7.56 -24.21
N HIS A 745 -24.42 -7.18 -23.66
CA HIS A 745 -24.04 -5.80 -23.38
C HIS A 745 -22.58 -5.47 -23.76
N GLU A 746 -21.89 -6.41 -24.41
CA GLU A 746 -20.48 -6.37 -24.76
C GLU A 746 -20.15 -5.09 -25.55
N ALA A 747 -20.89 -4.82 -26.62
CA ALA A 747 -20.68 -3.66 -27.49
C ALA A 747 -20.77 -2.33 -26.74
N ARG A 748 -21.77 -2.19 -25.86
CA ARG A 748 -22.00 -0.95 -25.09
C ARG A 748 -20.88 -0.71 -24.07
N LEU A 749 -20.46 -1.77 -23.39
CA LEU A 749 -19.42 -1.69 -22.37
C LEU A 749 -18.04 -1.49 -23.01
N PHE A 750 -17.77 -2.18 -24.14
CA PHE A 750 -16.56 -2.02 -24.94
C PHE A 750 -16.37 -0.56 -25.34
N LEU A 751 -17.34 0.07 -26.00
CA LEU A 751 -17.22 1.47 -26.44
C LEU A 751 -16.90 2.44 -25.29
N ALA A 752 -17.49 2.20 -24.12
CA ALA A 752 -17.29 3.07 -22.96
C ALA A 752 -15.88 2.89 -22.37
N LEU A 753 -15.39 1.65 -22.30
CA LEU A 753 -14.04 1.34 -21.82
C LEU A 753 -12.96 1.69 -22.83
N ASP A 754 -13.22 1.53 -24.13
CA ASP A 754 -12.32 1.92 -25.22
C ASP A 754 -12.00 3.41 -25.14
N ALA A 755 -13.03 4.25 -24.94
CA ALA A 755 -12.86 5.67 -24.74
C ALA A 755 -11.92 5.97 -23.56
N VAL A 756 -12.09 5.30 -22.41
CA VAL A 756 -11.21 5.47 -21.24
C VAL A 756 -9.82 4.91 -21.49
N ALA A 757 -9.69 3.73 -22.11
CA ALA A 757 -8.43 3.08 -22.42
C ALA A 757 -7.56 3.92 -23.37
N ALA A 758 -8.18 4.58 -24.36
CA ALA A 758 -7.51 5.50 -25.26
C ALA A 758 -6.92 6.73 -24.53
N LEU A 759 -7.59 7.23 -23.48
CA LEU A 759 -7.04 8.33 -22.67
C LEU A 759 -5.75 7.92 -21.93
N LEU A 760 -5.73 6.66 -21.50
CA LEU A 760 -4.65 6.05 -20.76
C LEU A 760 -3.49 5.63 -21.67
N ASP A 761 -3.60 5.76 -22.99
CA ASP A 761 -2.55 5.35 -23.92
C ASP A 761 -1.26 6.16 -23.70
N GLY A 762 -0.13 5.45 -23.57
CA GLY A 762 1.18 6.01 -23.19
C GLY A 762 1.55 6.02 -21.69
N GLU A 763 0.61 5.78 -20.76
CA GLU A 763 0.89 5.70 -19.32
C GLU A 763 1.18 4.25 -18.88
N ASN A 764 2.44 3.80 -19.03
CA ASN A 764 2.79 2.39 -18.82
C ASN A 764 2.94 1.96 -17.34
N GLY A 765 2.81 2.90 -16.39
CA GLY A 765 3.16 2.65 -14.99
C GLY A 765 2.07 2.00 -14.12
N ASP A 766 0.79 2.32 -14.36
CA ASP A 766 -0.27 1.97 -13.40
C ASP A 766 -0.89 0.58 -13.69
N LYS A 767 -0.99 -0.24 -12.64
CA LYS A 767 -1.67 -1.55 -12.68
C LYS A 767 -3.14 -1.40 -13.10
N VAL A 768 -3.78 -0.33 -12.66
CA VAL A 768 -5.16 -0.03 -12.99
C VAL A 768 -5.34 0.14 -14.50
N TYR A 769 -4.45 0.90 -15.14
CA TYR A 769 -4.56 1.20 -16.58
C TYR A 769 -4.39 -0.04 -17.45
N ARG A 770 -3.44 -0.92 -17.08
CA ARG A 770 -3.29 -2.23 -17.73
C ARG A 770 -4.55 -3.08 -17.61
N THR A 771 -5.22 -3.01 -16.47
CA THR A 771 -6.45 -3.78 -16.23
C THR A 771 -7.63 -3.23 -17.06
N VAL A 772 -7.74 -1.90 -17.22
CA VAL A 772 -8.75 -1.28 -18.10
C VAL A 772 -8.56 -1.74 -19.54
N ARG A 773 -7.34 -1.63 -20.07
CA ARG A 773 -7.00 -2.06 -21.44
C ARG A 773 -7.29 -3.54 -21.63
N HIS A 774 -6.83 -4.39 -20.70
CA HIS A 774 -7.08 -5.83 -20.75
C HIS A 774 -8.56 -6.16 -20.88
N TYR A 775 -9.41 -5.51 -20.08
CA TYR A 775 -10.83 -5.77 -20.08
C TYR A 775 -11.53 -5.24 -21.34
N ALA A 776 -11.14 -4.06 -21.83
CA ALA A 776 -11.61 -3.55 -23.12
C ALA A 776 -11.26 -4.52 -24.26
N SER A 777 -10.05 -5.09 -24.26
CA SER A 777 -9.63 -6.08 -25.25
C SER A 777 -10.43 -7.39 -25.15
N GLN A 778 -10.70 -7.89 -23.94
CA GLN A 778 -11.56 -9.09 -23.75
C GLN A 778 -12.97 -8.88 -24.32
N LEU A 779 -13.55 -7.69 -24.10
CA LEU A 779 -14.85 -7.35 -24.66
C LEU A 779 -14.82 -7.28 -26.17
N TRP A 780 -13.79 -6.65 -26.76
CA TRP A 780 -13.61 -6.58 -28.21
C TRP A 780 -13.55 -7.97 -28.85
N VAL A 781 -12.77 -8.89 -28.28
CA VAL A 781 -12.69 -10.29 -28.74
C VAL A 781 -14.04 -10.99 -28.68
N SER A 782 -14.87 -10.64 -27.70
CA SER A 782 -16.20 -11.23 -27.52
C SER A 782 -17.25 -10.75 -28.53
N LEU A 783 -17.02 -9.58 -29.17
CA LEU A 783 -17.93 -9.01 -30.18
C LEU A 783 -17.96 -9.87 -31.45
N ALA A 784 -19.15 -10.03 -32.02
CA ALA A 784 -19.31 -10.61 -33.36
C ALA A 784 -18.70 -9.68 -34.43
N GLU A 785 -18.28 -10.25 -35.56
CA GLU A 785 -17.69 -9.49 -36.67
C GLU A 785 -18.61 -8.36 -37.15
N SER A 786 -19.90 -8.65 -37.33
CA SER A 786 -20.92 -7.65 -37.71
C SER A 786 -21.08 -6.53 -36.67
N GLU A 787 -20.85 -6.80 -35.38
CA GLU A 787 -20.85 -5.76 -34.36
C GLU A 787 -19.58 -4.91 -34.43
N ARG A 788 -18.42 -5.51 -34.67
CA ARG A 788 -17.16 -4.77 -34.87
C ARG A 788 -17.24 -3.86 -36.10
N GLU A 789 -17.84 -4.34 -37.18
CA GLU A 789 -18.14 -3.53 -38.37
C GLU A 789 -19.07 -2.37 -38.05
N ARG A 790 -20.19 -2.63 -37.35
CA ARG A 790 -21.15 -1.60 -36.93
C ARG A 790 -20.51 -0.53 -36.04
N LEU A 791 -19.55 -0.92 -35.20
CA LEU A 791 -18.82 -0.01 -34.32
C LEU A 791 -17.61 0.66 -34.98
N ALA A 792 -17.34 0.38 -36.27
CA ALA A 792 -16.16 0.82 -37.00
C ALA A 792 -14.83 0.43 -36.32
N CYS A 793 -14.80 -0.73 -35.66
CA CYS A 793 -13.63 -1.28 -34.95
C CYS A 793 -13.27 -2.69 -35.45
N VAL A 794 -13.22 -2.84 -36.78
CA VAL A 794 -12.91 -4.12 -37.46
C VAL A 794 -11.56 -4.69 -37.02
N GLY A 795 -10.57 -3.83 -36.81
CA GLY A 795 -9.26 -4.19 -36.25
C GLY A 795 -9.18 -4.01 -34.73
N PRO A 796 -8.29 -4.74 -34.04
CA PRO A 796 -8.06 -4.55 -32.61
C PRO A 796 -7.49 -3.14 -32.35
N PRO A 797 -7.99 -2.42 -31.32
CA PRO A 797 -7.39 -1.16 -30.87
C PRO A 797 -5.88 -1.29 -30.56
N SER A 798 -5.11 -0.21 -30.65
CA SER A 798 -3.65 -0.24 -30.40
C SER A 798 -3.29 -0.90 -29.07
N TYR A 799 -3.99 -0.54 -28.00
CA TYR A 799 -3.79 -1.13 -26.67
C TYR A 799 -4.18 -2.61 -26.61
N ALA A 800 -5.05 -3.10 -27.51
CA ALA A 800 -5.44 -4.49 -27.60
C ALA A 800 -4.43 -5.36 -28.37
N GLN A 801 -3.50 -4.73 -29.10
CA GLN A 801 -2.38 -5.43 -29.73
C GLN A 801 -1.33 -5.87 -28.71
N GLU A 802 -1.21 -5.14 -27.59
CA GLU A 802 -0.26 -5.44 -26.49
C GLU A 802 -0.84 -6.34 -25.41
N VAL A 803 -2.18 -6.36 -25.26
CA VAL A 803 -2.81 -7.27 -24.30
C VAL A 803 -2.57 -8.67 -24.81
N GLN A 804 -1.89 -9.49 -23.99
CA GLN A 804 -1.68 -10.92 -24.17
C GLN A 804 -2.85 -11.51 -24.97
N THR A 805 -2.63 -11.62 -26.27
CA THR A 805 -3.66 -11.92 -27.25
C THR A 805 -4.07 -13.37 -27.04
N VAL A 806 -5.05 -13.86 -27.82
CA VAL A 806 -5.24 -15.31 -27.97
C VAL A 806 -3.89 -16.01 -28.27
N GLU A 807 -2.94 -15.32 -28.89
CA GLU A 807 -1.57 -15.80 -29.18
C GLU A 807 -0.71 -15.93 -27.91
N ALA A 808 -0.87 -15.07 -26.89
CA ALA A 808 -0.18 -15.27 -25.61
C ALA A 808 -0.74 -16.48 -24.82
N MET A 809 -1.96 -16.90 -25.11
CA MET A 809 -2.53 -18.16 -24.61
C MET A 809 -2.15 -19.36 -25.50
N GLU A 810 -1.46 -19.15 -26.64
CA GLU A 810 -0.77 -20.25 -27.35
C GLU A 810 0.44 -20.73 -26.56
N ASP A 811 1.03 -19.86 -25.72
CA ASP A 811 1.98 -20.29 -24.71
C ASP A 811 1.25 -21.07 -23.59
N PRO A 812 1.51 -22.38 -23.47
CA PRO A 812 0.84 -23.24 -22.48
C PRO A 812 1.02 -22.74 -21.04
N TYR A 813 2.15 -22.10 -20.72
CA TYR A 813 2.44 -21.68 -19.36
C TYR A 813 1.78 -20.34 -19.01
N CYS A 814 1.63 -19.44 -19.99
CA CYS A 814 0.82 -18.23 -19.82
C CYS A 814 -0.64 -18.61 -19.58
N ALA A 815 -1.18 -19.55 -20.36
CA ALA A 815 -2.51 -20.10 -20.16
C ALA A 815 -2.67 -20.76 -18.77
N LEU A 816 -1.69 -21.58 -18.37
CA LEU A 816 -1.65 -22.19 -17.04
C LEU A 816 -1.71 -21.15 -15.92
N ARG A 817 -0.86 -20.11 -15.98
CA ARG A 817 -0.84 -19.04 -14.97
C ARG A 817 -2.18 -18.34 -14.88
N TYR A 818 -2.77 -18.01 -16.03
CA TYR A 818 -4.07 -17.37 -16.08
C TYR A 818 -5.12 -18.21 -15.34
N CYS A 819 -5.22 -19.51 -15.67
CA CYS A 819 -6.16 -20.43 -15.03
C CYS A 819 -5.88 -20.63 -13.53
N LEU A 820 -4.61 -20.69 -13.11
CA LEU A 820 -4.25 -20.91 -11.71
C LEU A 820 -4.32 -19.65 -10.84
N SER A 821 -4.16 -18.45 -11.40
CA SER A 821 -4.11 -17.19 -10.64
C SER A 821 -5.37 -16.93 -9.80
N HIS A 822 -6.51 -17.49 -10.22
CA HIS A 822 -7.79 -17.38 -9.52
C HIS A 822 -7.92 -18.38 -8.35
N ARG A 823 -7.25 -19.54 -8.43
CA ARG A 823 -7.47 -20.66 -7.48
C ARG A 823 -7.10 -20.36 -6.03
N PRO A 824 -5.97 -19.70 -5.70
CA PRO A 824 -5.65 -19.34 -4.32
C PRO A 824 -6.69 -18.43 -3.64
N HIS A 825 -7.52 -17.76 -4.44
CA HIS A 825 -8.56 -16.85 -3.98
C HIS A 825 -9.92 -17.53 -3.80
N HIS A 826 -10.08 -18.81 -4.17
CA HIS A 826 -11.33 -19.53 -3.99
C HIS A 826 -11.52 -19.97 -2.53
N ARG A 827 -12.67 -19.59 -1.96
CA ARG A 827 -13.11 -19.86 -0.60
C ARG A 827 -14.22 -20.93 -0.53
N ASN A 828 -14.42 -21.67 -1.62
CA ASN A 828 -15.27 -22.85 -1.65
C ASN A 828 -14.49 -24.13 -1.36
N CYS A 829 -15.21 -25.21 -1.07
CA CYS A 829 -14.63 -26.54 -0.95
C CYS A 829 -14.21 -27.01 -2.35
N CYS A 830 -13.02 -27.59 -2.47
CA CYS A 830 -12.53 -28.10 -3.75
C CYS A 830 -13.07 -29.50 -4.09
N ALA A 831 -13.76 -30.16 -3.16
CA ALA A 831 -14.28 -31.51 -3.40
C ALA A 831 -15.37 -31.53 -4.48
N PRO A 832 -15.35 -32.51 -5.41
CA PRO A 832 -16.38 -32.68 -6.43
C PRO A 832 -17.77 -32.78 -5.79
N GLY A 833 -18.74 -32.06 -6.37
CA GLY A 833 -20.12 -32.01 -5.86
C GLY A 833 -20.33 -31.22 -4.57
N CYS A 834 -19.27 -30.71 -3.92
CA CYS A 834 -19.40 -29.91 -2.71
C CYS A 834 -19.54 -28.42 -3.05
N SER A 835 -20.74 -27.86 -2.88
CA SER A 835 -20.99 -26.41 -3.04
C SER A 835 -20.74 -25.60 -1.76
N LYS A 836 -20.28 -26.23 -0.68
CA LYS A 836 -20.04 -25.53 0.59
C LYS A 836 -18.98 -24.45 0.43
N THR A 837 -19.25 -23.29 1.00
CA THR A 837 -18.33 -22.16 1.09
C THR A 837 -18.01 -21.88 2.55
N VAL A 838 -16.99 -21.06 2.81
CA VAL A 838 -16.72 -20.58 4.18
C VAL A 838 -17.89 -19.80 4.80
N HIS A 839 -18.92 -19.47 4.02
CA HIS A 839 -20.13 -18.80 4.47
C HIS A 839 -21.32 -19.76 4.68
N SER A 840 -21.20 -21.04 4.33
CA SER A 840 -22.29 -22.00 4.53
C SER A 840 -22.60 -22.17 6.03
N PRO A 841 -23.89 -22.24 6.43
CA PRO A 841 -24.25 -22.53 7.82
C PRO A 841 -23.58 -23.81 8.34
N GLY A 842 -22.98 -23.73 9.54
CA GLY A 842 -22.27 -24.86 10.15
C GLY A 842 -20.90 -25.20 9.53
N ALA A 843 -20.43 -24.45 8.53
CA ALA A 843 -19.08 -24.59 8.01
C ALA A 843 -18.03 -24.25 9.09
N PRO A 844 -16.91 -24.99 9.16
CA PRO A 844 -15.81 -24.58 10.03
C PRO A 844 -15.29 -23.19 9.61
N ARG A 845 -14.88 -22.39 10.60
CA ARG A 845 -14.41 -20.99 10.44
C ARG A 845 -13.23 -20.80 9.47
N ALA A 846 -12.63 -21.88 8.99
CA ALA A 846 -11.72 -21.90 7.86
C ALA A 846 -11.71 -23.34 7.32
N PHE A 847 -11.79 -23.47 6.00
CA PHE A 847 -11.56 -24.75 5.36
C PHE A 847 -10.11 -25.18 5.55
N ALA A 848 -9.91 -26.49 5.76
CA ALA A 848 -8.58 -27.05 5.90
C ALA A 848 -7.91 -27.03 4.53
N ARG A 849 -6.75 -26.39 4.42
CA ARG A 849 -5.95 -26.43 3.20
C ARG A 849 -5.26 -27.79 3.07
N CYS A 850 -5.08 -28.26 1.83
CA CYS A 850 -4.24 -29.43 1.59
C CYS A 850 -2.85 -29.20 2.20
N GLY A 851 -2.37 -30.10 3.04
CA GLY A 851 -1.10 -29.94 3.76
C GLY A 851 0.12 -29.88 2.84
N ARG A 852 0.00 -30.41 1.62
CA ARG A 852 1.08 -30.54 0.63
C ARG A 852 1.13 -29.34 -0.32
N CYS A 853 0.17 -29.21 -1.25
CA CYS A 853 0.18 -28.09 -2.21
C CYS A 853 -0.32 -26.75 -1.64
N ARG A 854 -1.13 -26.76 -0.57
CA ARG A 854 -1.78 -25.58 0.05
C ARG A 854 -2.65 -24.71 -0.86
N ALA A 855 -2.79 -25.07 -2.14
CA ALA A 855 -3.54 -24.35 -3.15
C ALA A 855 -5.06 -24.63 -3.12
N VAL A 856 -5.46 -25.74 -2.52
CA VAL A 856 -6.85 -26.18 -2.39
C VAL A 856 -7.26 -26.27 -0.93
N GLN A 857 -8.57 -26.25 -0.70
CA GLN A 857 -9.14 -26.30 0.66
C GLN A 857 -10.45 -27.08 0.72
N TYR A 858 -10.70 -27.69 1.87
CA TYR A 858 -11.79 -28.62 2.09
C TYR A 858 -12.57 -28.28 3.36
N CYS A 859 -13.89 -28.41 3.29
CA CYS A 859 -14.76 -28.20 4.45
C CYS A 859 -14.68 -29.36 5.47
N SER A 860 -14.23 -30.54 5.05
CA SER A 860 -14.06 -31.72 5.91
C SER A 860 -12.99 -32.68 5.37
N ARG A 861 -12.60 -33.68 6.17
CA ARG A 861 -11.66 -34.74 5.74
C ARG A 861 -12.30 -35.67 4.71
N GLU A 862 -13.60 -35.87 4.76
CA GLU A 862 -14.37 -36.68 3.81
C GLU A 862 -14.34 -36.03 2.43
N CYS A 863 -14.58 -34.72 2.36
CA CYS A 863 -14.43 -33.95 1.12
C CYS A 863 -13.00 -34.01 0.57
N GLN A 864 -11.98 -33.92 1.43
CA GLN A 864 -10.60 -34.11 0.99
C GLN A 864 -10.34 -35.51 0.41
N ARG A 865 -10.85 -36.57 1.05
CA ARG A 865 -10.71 -37.95 0.57
C ARG A 865 -11.46 -38.17 -0.75
N ALA A 866 -12.65 -37.59 -0.88
CA ALA A 866 -13.44 -37.66 -2.11
C ALA A 866 -12.72 -36.98 -3.29
N ASP A 867 -12.11 -35.81 -3.05
CA ASP A 867 -11.31 -35.12 -4.07
C ASP A 867 -10.00 -35.87 -4.39
N TRP A 868 -9.39 -36.52 -3.39
CA TRP A 868 -8.09 -37.18 -3.52
C TRP A 868 -8.04 -38.23 -4.65
N ALA A 869 -9.10 -39.01 -4.77
CA ALA A 869 -9.26 -40.06 -5.79
C ALA A 869 -10.42 -39.78 -6.79
N GLY A 870 -11.06 -38.61 -6.69
CA GLY A 870 -12.26 -38.29 -7.46
C GLY A 870 -11.96 -38.05 -8.95
N ALA A 871 -12.72 -38.70 -9.83
CA ALA A 871 -12.70 -38.42 -11.27
C ALA A 871 -13.39 -37.07 -11.59
N PRO A 872 -13.08 -36.43 -12.73
CA PRO A 872 -12.09 -36.83 -13.74
C PRO A 872 -10.64 -36.46 -13.40
N PHE A 873 -10.41 -35.54 -12.45
CA PHE A 873 -9.07 -35.03 -12.10
C PHE A 873 -8.75 -35.29 -10.63
N PRO A 874 -8.24 -36.48 -10.26
CA PRO A 874 -7.97 -36.81 -8.87
C PRO A 874 -6.95 -35.84 -8.27
N HIS A 875 -7.29 -35.24 -7.13
CA HIS A 875 -6.42 -34.24 -6.51
C HIS A 875 -5.04 -34.79 -6.19
N LYS A 876 -4.86 -36.11 -6.01
CA LYS A 876 -3.53 -36.70 -5.88
C LYS A 876 -2.59 -36.29 -7.02
N ALA A 877 -3.02 -36.44 -8.28
CA ALA A 877 -2.23 -36.08 -9.45
C ALA A 877 -2.03 -34.56 -9.57
N VAL A 878 -3.09 -33.79 -9.34
CA VAL A 878 -3.06 -32.32 -9.33
C VAL A 878 -2.14 -31.79 -8.24
N CYS A 879 -2.15 -32.40 -7.05
CA CYS A 879 -1.34 -32.00 -5.90
C CYS A 879 0.14 -32.21 -6.18
N ASP A 880 0.50 -33.32 -6.83
CA ASP A 880 1.87 -33.60 -7.24
C ASP A 880 2.34 -32.57 -8.29
N ALA A 881 1.51 -32.28 -9.29
CA ALA A 881 1.79 -31.26 -10.30
C ALA A 881 1.93 -29.84 -9.72
N LEU A 882 1.02 -29.43 -8.81
CA LEU A 882 1.09 -28.14 -8.13
C LEU A 882 2.30 -28.06 -7.19
N GLN A 883 2.65 -29.14 -6.50
CA GLN A 883 3.81 -29.15 -5.62
C GLN A 883 5.09 -28.89 -6.42
N GLU A 884 5.25 -29.58 -7.55
CA GLU A 884 6.39 -29.39 -8.44
C GLU A 884 6.45 -27.96 -8.98
N LEU A 885 5.34 -27.46 -9.53
CA LEU A 885 5.23 -26.09 -10.04
C LEU A 885 5.59 -25.04 -8.97
N LEU A 886 5.09 -25.20 -7.74
CA LEU A 886 5.32 -24.28 -6.62
C LEU A 886 6.76 -24.30 -6.08
N THR A 887 7.63 -25.22 -6.54
CA THR A 887 9.06 -25.17 -6.18
C THR A 887 9.83 -24.07 -6.92
N PHE A 888 9.32 -23.62 -8.07
CA PHE A 888 10.00 -22.63 -8.90
C PHE A 888 9.10 -21.47 -9.36
N ALA A 889 7.77 -21.62 -9.35
CA ALA A 889 6.83 -20.58 -9.78
C ALA A 889 5.87 -20.15 -8.64
N SER A 890 5.59 -18.85 -8.56
CA SER A 890 4.58 -18.31 -7.63
C SER A 890 3.21 -18.24 -8.31
N LEU A 891 2.15 -18.68 -7.61
CA LEU A 891 0.78 -18.47 -8.06
C LEU A 891 0.22 -17.09 -7.65
N ASP A 892 0.95 -16.31 -6.86
CA ASP A 892 0.55 -14.95 -6.50
C ASP A 892 0.83 -14.00 -7.68
N SER A 893 -0.24 -13.43 -8.24
CA SER A 893 -0.17 -12.47 -9.36
C SER A 893 0.67 -11.23 -9.06
N ALA A 894 0.91 -10.91 -7.78
CA ALA A 894 1.77 -9.81 -7.38
C ALA A 894 3.28 -10.16 -7.40
N GLY A 895 3.62 -11.45 -7.36
CA GLY A 895 4.99 -11.91 -7.16
C GLY A 895 5.75 -12.30 -8.43
N MET A 896 5.06 -12.57 -9.54
CA MET A 896 5.66 -13.04 -10.80
C MET A 896 4.79 -12.63 -11.99
N SER A 897 5.37 -12.02 -13.03
CA SER A 897 4.67 -11.68 -14.27
C SER A 897 4.28 -12.93 -15.08
N ALA A 898 3.50 -12.77 -16.16
CA ALA A 898 3.15 -13.91 -17.02
C ALA A 898 4.36 -14.43 -17.78
N ASP A 899 5.18 -13.53 -18.32
CA ASP A 899 6.40 -13.88 -19.04
C ASP A 899 7.41 -14.53 -18.08
N GLU A 900 7.60 -13.98 -16.88
CA GLU A 900 8.48 -14.57 -15.86
C GLU A 900 8.03 -15.98 -15.45
N PHE A 901 6.72 -16.20 -15.36
CA PHE A 901 6.16 -17.52 -15.06
C PHE A 901 6.39 -18.50 -16.21
N SER A 902 6.15 -18.07 -17.45
CA SER A 902 6.41 -18.91 -18.62
C SER A 902 7.89 -19.25 -18.77
N GLU A 903 8.78 -18.26 -18.64
CA GLU A 903 10.23 -18.47 -18.63
C GLU A 903 10.64 -19.45 -17.52
N SER A 904 10.06 -19.32 -16.32
CA SER A 904 10.34 -20.23 -15.22
C SER A 904 9.86 -21.65 -15.50
N CYS A 905 8.66 -21.85 -16.06
CA CYS A 905 8.16 -23.18 -16.43
C CYS A 905 9.01 -23.81 -17.54
N ASN A 906 9.39 -23.03 -18.55
CA ASN A 906 10.30 -23.46 -19.62
C ASN A 906 11.68 -23.87 -19.07
N ALA A 907 12.26 -23.06 -18.19
CA ALA A 907 13.58 -23.32 -17.59
C ALA A 907 13.62 -24.60 -16.76
N HIS A 908 12.48 -25.03 -16.21
CA HIS A 908 12.35 -26.25 -15.42
C HIS A 908 11.70 -27.40 -16.22
N THR A 909 11.52 -27.23 -17.54
CA THR A 909 10.91 -28.23 -18.43
C THR A 909 9.60 -28.77 -17.89
N PHE A 910 8.74 -27.89 -17.36
CA PHE A 910 7.51 -28.32 -16.70
C PHE A 910 6.59 -29.07 -17.69
N PRO A 911 6.24 -30.35 -17.44
CA PRO A 911 5.61 -31.18 -18.47
C PRO A 911 4.25 -30.65 -18.97
N LEU A 912 4.04 -30.65 -20.30
CA LEU A 912 2.81 -30.12 -20.91
C LEU A 912 1.56 -30.94 -20.55
N ASP A 913 1.69 -32.25 -20.31
CA ASP A 913 0.59 -33.09 -19.82
C ASP A 913 0.11 -32.65 -18.43
N ARG A 914 1.03 -32.15 -17.59
CA ARG A 914 0.70 -31.54 -16.30
C ARG A 914 0.09 -30.16 -16.47
N VAL A 915 0.52 -29.39 -17.46
CA VAL A 915 -0.13 -28.12 -17.83
C VAL A 915 -1.59 -28.39 -18.21
N ASP A 916 -1.84 -29.31 -19.14
CA ASP A 916 -3.17 -29.71 -19.58
C ASP A 916 -4.01 -30.20 -18.38
N THR A 917 -3.44 -31.05 -17.52
CA THR A 917 -4.09 -31.55 -16.30
C THR A 917 -4.46 -30.42 -15.34
N LEU A 918 -3.56 -29.47 -15.09
CA LEU A 918 -3.79 -28.35 -14.18
C LEU A 918 -4.78 -27.34 -14.75
N ILE A 919 -4.76 -27.07 -16.06
CA ILE A 919 -5.75 -26.22 -16.72
C ILE A 919 -7.12 -26.88 -16.64
N ALA A 920 -7.25 -28.15 -17.02
CA ALA A 920 -8.51 -28.87 -16.96
C ALA A 920 -9.03 -28.95 -15.51
N TRP A 921 -8.17 -29.21 -14.53
CA TRP A 921 -8.55 -29.13 -13.11
C TRP A 921 -8.98 -27.71 -12.70
N ALA A 922 -8.22 -26.68 -13.09
CA ALA A 922 -8.45 -25.28 -12.75
C ALA A 922 -9.74 -24.72 -13.36
N THR A 923 -10.17 -25.26 -14.50
CA THR A 923 -11.43 -24.89 -15.18
C THR A 923 -12.57 -25.88 -14.90
N ARG A 924 -12.32 -26.93 -14.09
CA ARG A 924 -13.28 -28.02 -13.81
C ARG A 924 -13.74 -28.74 -15.09
N GLY A 925 -12.85 -28.91 -16.04
CA GLY A 925 -13.09 -29.56 -17.33
C GLY A 925 -13.77 -28.69 -18.37
N LYS A 926 -14.10 -27.42 -18.05
CA LYS A 926 -14.70 -26.49 -19.03
C LYS A 926 -13.74 -26.11 -20.15
N THR A 927 -12.44 -26.15 -19.87
CA THR A 927 -11.39 -25.93 -20.85
C THR A 927 -10.50 -27.16 -20.82
N CYS A 928 -10.44 -27.88 -21.93
CA CYS A 928 -9.40 -28.85 -22.19
C CYS A 928 -8.43 -28.22 -23.18
N THR A 929 -7.15 -28.25 -22.83
CA THR A 929 -6.06 -27.93 -23.75
C THR A 929 -5.42 -29.25 -24.15
N ASN A 930 -4.84 -29.28 -25.35
CA ASN A 930 -4.08 -30.43 -25.82
C ASN A 930 -2.72 -29.94 -26.33
N TYR A 931 -2.00 -29.22 -25.46
CA TYR A 931 -0.68 -28.71 -25.80
C TYR A 931 0.31 -29.86 -26.06
N THR A 932 0.02 -31.05 -25.54
CA THR A 932 0.78 -32.28 -25.80
C THR A 932 0.63 -32.82 -27.23
N ALA A 933 -0.53 -32.71 -27.90
CA ALA A 933 -0.75 -33.33 -29.22
C ALA A 933 -0.33 -32.49 -30.43
N ARG A 934 0.07 -31.22 -30.27
CA ARG A 934 0.61 -30.32 -31.33
C ARG A 934 -0.21 -30.19 -32.64
N ALA A 935 -1.42 -30.74 -32.72
CA ALA A 935 -2.22 -30.76 -33.94
C ALA A 935 -3.27 -29.63 -33.94
N GLY A 936 -3.02 -28.59 -34.74
CA GLY A 936 -4.02 -27.73 -35.39
C GLY A 936 -5.01 -26.92 -34.51
N SER A 937 -4.74 -25.62 -34.40
CA SER A 937 -5.66 -24.51 -34.06
C SER A 937 -6.23 -24.40 -32.63
N SER A 938 -5.53 -23.61 -31.80
CA SER A 938 -5.93 -23.12 -30.46
C SER A 938 -7.10 -22.12 -30.44
N LYS A 939 -7.76 -21.82 -31.57
CA LYS A 939 -8.73 -20.72 -31.67
C LYS A 939 -10.03 -20.90 -30.86
N LEU A 940 -10.33 -22.11 -30.37
CA LEU A 940 -11.60 -22.42 -29.67
C LEU A 940 -11.54 -22.35 -28.13
N LEU A 941 -10.39 -22.02 -27.54
CA LEU A 941 -10.14 -22.19 -26.09
C LEU A 941 -10.97 -21.33 -25.14
N PHE A 942 -11.74 -20.34 -25.64
CA PHE A 942 -12.44 -19.37 -24.78
C PHE A 942 -13.90 -19.10 -25.16
N LEU A 943 -14.46 -19.82 -26.13
CA LEU A 943 -15.92 -19.79 -26.30
C LEU A 943 -16.53 -20.66 -25.19
N PRO A 944 -17.47 -20.14 -24.38
CA PRO A 944 -18.25 -20.97 -23.47
C PRO A 944 -18.82 -22.16 -24.25
N ILE A 945 -18.78 -23.36 -23.66
CA ILE A 945 -19.29 -24.59 -24.29
C ILE A 945 -20.74 -24.38 -24.75
N GLU A 946 -21.50 -23.56 -24.04
CA GLU A 946 -22.86 -23.18 -24.37
C GLU A 946 -22.97 -22.46 -25.74
N ARG A 947 -22.01 -21.60 -26.11
CA ARG A 947 -21.98 -20.92 -27.42
C ARG A 947 -21.55 -21.85 -28.55
N LEU A 948 -20.66 -22.81 -28.27
CA LEU A 948 -20.29 -23.86 -29.23
C LEU A 948 -21.46 -24.82 -29.50
N ALA A 949 -22.32 -25.04 -28.51
CA ALA A 949 -23.56 -25.80 -28.68
C ALA A 949 -24.58 -25.02 -29.54
N ASP A 950 -24.76 -23.72 -29.29
CA ASP A 950 -25.65 -22.86 -30.08
C ASP A 950 -25.19 -22.69 -31.55
N GLU A 951 -23.88 -22.70 -31.81
CA GLU A 951 -23.30 -22.65 -33.15
C GLU A 951 -23.32 -24.02 -33.87
N GLY A 952 -23.91 -25.06 -33.26
CA GLY A 952 -24.03 -26.41 -33.84
C GLY A 952 -22.72 -27.20 -33.91
N ILE A 953 -21.67 -26.73 -33.23
CA ILE A 953 -20.32 -27.30 -33.25
C ILE A 953 -20.18 -28.45 -32.23
N ALA A 954 -21.07 -28.53 -31.23
CA ALA A 954 -21.10 -29.60 -30.23
C ALA A 954 -22.51 -30.18 -30.07
N SER A 955 -22.74 -31.42 -30.54
CA SER A 955 -23.95 -32.19 -30.21
C SER A 955 -23.72 -33.04 -28.96
N THR A 956 -24.65 -32.98 -28.00
CA THR A 956 -24.63 -33.80 -26.77
C THR A 956 -25.37 -35.13 -26.97
N PRO A 957 -24.74 -36.29 -26.79
CA PRO A 957 -25.44 -37.50 -26.37
C PRO A 957 -25.52 -37.50 -24.84
N GLU A 958 -26.73 -37.68 -24.30
CA GLU A 958 -26.96 -37.82 -22.87
C GLU A 958 -26.15 -39.01 -22.30
N GLY A 959 -25.27 -38.74 -21.33
CA GLY A 959 -24.81 -39.77 -20.39
C GLY A 959 -23.31 -40.12 -20.31
N THR A 960 -22.40 -39.47 -21.03
CA THR A 960 -20.94 -39.78 -20.93
C THR A 960 -20.11 -38.55 -20.53
N PRO A 961 -19.25 -38.60 -19.49
CA PRO A 961 -18.32 -37.51 -19.22
C PRO A 961 -17.31 -37.42 -20.37
N PHE A 962 -16.97 -36.20 -20.79
CA PHE A 962 -16.02 -35.91 -21.86
C PHE A 962 -14.71 -36.71 -21.68
N LEU A 963 -14.57 -37.75 -22.50
CA LEU A 963 -13.31 -38.33 -22.94
C LEU A 963 -13.36 -38.18 -24.46
N ILE A 964 -12.63 -37.22 -24.99
CA ILE A 964 -12.30 -37.24 -26.42
C ILE A 964 -11.33 -38.41 -26.59
N SER A 965 -11.87 -39.60 -26.77
CA SER A 965 -11.12 -40.71 -27.35
C SER A 965 -11.13 -40.51 -28.86
N PHE A 966 -9.96 -40.24 -29.44
CA PHE A 966 -9.72 -40.60 -30.84
C PHE A 966 -10.01 -42.11 -31.00
N PRO A 967 -10.56 -42.57 -32.13
CA PRO A 967 -11.07 -43.92 -32.24
C PRO A 967 -9.93 -44.93 -32.06
N THR A 968 -9.90 -45.60 -30.90
CA THR A 968 -9.30 -46.92 -30.80
C THR A 968 -10.22 -47.89 -31.51
N THR A 969 -9.72 -48.45 -32.61
CA THR A 969 -10.31 -49.55 -33.36
C THR A 969 -10.57 -50.75 -32.46
N VAL A 970 -11.83 -51.18 -32.40
CA VAL A 970 -12.31 -52.50 -31.93
C VAL A 970 -13.54 -52.75 -32.81
N GLU A 971 -13.75 -53.81 -33.59
CA GLU A 971 -13.17 -55.14 -33.76
C GLU A 971 -13.58 -55.64 -35.18
N GLY A 972 -12.72 -56.42 -35.84
CA GLY A 972 -13.18 -57.56 -36.66
C GLY A 972 -13.82 -57.35 -38.04
N ARG A 973 -13.24 -56.57 -38.97
CA ARG A 973 -13.45 -56.83 -40.40
C ARG A 973 -12.14 -56.66 -41.18
N LYS A 974 -11.72 -57.69 -41.91
CA LYS A 974 -10.58 -57.60 -42.84
C LYS A 974 -10.99 -56.65 -43.98
N ILE A 975 -10.34 -55.49 -44.03
CA ILE A 975 -10.41 -54.53 -45.13
C ILE A 975 -9.87 -55.25 -46.37
N SER A 976 -10.68 -55.34 -47.42
CA SER A 976 -10.25 -55.91 -48.69
C SER A 976 -9.33 -54.94 -49.42
N GLN A 977 -8.50 -55.45 -50.33
CA GLN A 977 -7.64 -54.60 -51.16
C GLN A 977 -8.47 -53.62 -52.01
N ASP A 978 -9.73 -53.96 -52.30
CA ASP A 978 -10.69 -53.11 -53.01
C ASP A 978 -11.19 -51.95 -52.15
N ASP A 979 -11.37 -52.14 -50.84
CA ASP A 979 -11.74 -51.07 -49.90
C ASP A 979 -10.60 -50.02 -49.79
N LEU A 980 -9.35 -50.48 -49.82
CA LEU A 980 -8.16 -49.62 -49.88
C LEU A 980 -8.07 -48.86 -51.20
N HIS A 981 -8.37 -49.53 -52.32
CA HIS A 981 -8.35 -48.89 -53.64
C HIS A 981 -9.46 -47.84 -53.81
N MET A 982 -10.64 -48.11 -53.25
CA MET A 982 -11.78 -47.20 -53.27
C MET A 982 -11.51 -45.97 -52.39
N GLY A 983 -10.97 -46.16 -51.18
CA GLY A 983 -10.58 -45.06 -50.30
C GLY A 983 -9.46 -44.18 -50.89
N MET A 984 -8.47 -44.78 -51.57
CA MET A 984 -7.44 -44.01 -52.28
C MET A 984 -7.99 -43.25 -53.50
N SER A 985 -9.01 -43.80 -54.17
CA SER A 985 -9.67 -43.12 -55.29
C SER A 985 -10.51 -41.93 -54.83
N GLU A 986 -11.22 -42.04 -53.71
CA GLU A 986 -11.97 -40.92 -53.12
C GLU A 986 -11.05 -39.84 -52.58
N PHE A 987 -9.97 -40.21 -51.89
CA PHE A 987 -8.98 -39.26 -51.40
C PHE A 987 -8.32 -38.47 -52.54
N LYS A 988 -7.99 -39.15 -53.65
CA LYS A 988 -7.45 -38.50 -54.84
C LYS A 988 -8.46 -37.56 -55.50
N LYS A 989 -9.73 -37.94 -55.61
CA LYS A 989 -10.80 -37.04 -56.10
C LYS A 989 -10.98 -35.80 -55.23
N GLN A 990 -10.77 -35.94 -53.92
CA GLN A 990 -10.89 -34.84 -52.97
C GLN A 990 -9.71 -33.86 -53.08
N MET A 991 -8.49 -34.39 -53.24
CA MET A 991 -7.30 -33.58 -53.52
C MET A 991 -7.37 -32.87 -54.88
N ASP A 992 -7.82 -33.57 -55.93
CA ASP A 992 -7.97 -32.99 -57.26
C ASP A 992 -9.06 -31.88 -57.27
N ALA A 993 -10.10 -32.01 -56.43
CA ALA A 993 -11.14 -31.00 -56.25
C ALA A 993 -10.66 -29.76 -55.46
N GLU A 994 -9.80 -29.94 -54.46
CA GLU A 994 -9.17 -28.83 -53.73
C GLU A 994 -8.14 -28.08 -54.59
N GLU A 995 -7.39 -28.80 -55.44
CA GLU A 995 -6.45 -28.19 -56.38
C GLU A 995 -7.16 -27.38 -57.48
N GLN A 996 -8.32 -27.84 -57.96
CA GLN A 996 -9.19 -27.08 -58.87
C GLN A 996 -9.91 -25.89 -58.22
N CYS A 997 -10.07 -25.87 -56.89
CA CYS A 997 -10.64 -24.73 -56.18
C CYS A 997 -9.59 -23.64 -55.87
N THR A 998 -8.31 -24.00 -55.99
CA THR A 998 -7.17 -23.11 -55.68
C THR A 998 -6.54 -22.49 -56.94
N GLN A 999 -6.86 -23.01 -58.14
CA GLN A 999 -6.61 -22.37 -59.45
C GLN A 999 -7.80 -21.52 -59.88
#